data_AF-A0AAF1BJF9-F1
#
_entry.id   AF-A0AAF1BJF9-F1
#
_cell.length_a   1.000
_cell.length_b   1.000
_cell.length_c   1.000
_cell.angle_alpha   90.00
_cell.angle_beta   90.00
_cell.angle_gamma   90.00
#
_symmetry.space_group_name_H-M   'P 1'
#
loop_
_entity.id
_entity.type
_entity.pdbx_description
1 polymer ?
#
loop_
_entity_poly.entity_id
_entity_poly.type
_entity_poly.pdbx_seq_one_letter_code
_entity_poly.pdbx_strand_id
1 'polypeptide(L)'
;MLPLALAAVALATTGAVSSAVDTIHLTNNLARSARYSPDPAVRFAWGQRQALAGRAKYARFQSEEEQELLRREIEDREMRVEEGLARRAVGSAQIYDWGRDAQYTAKISVGTPAQEFDVVVDTGSGDLWLLTACPNATECGGIPLYDPTKSSSYQKNGSIYSIQYGQGSSSGVWGSDSVTFAGATRNSQLLGLVDQVDQWNNAGTDIAGLIGMGWTAVGTGPVPFWENLAPSWSDKQFGIWLARETATLDGSTPNGIPTQLIQNGGSITLGGVDTSLFTGQLNYVSLPTGVVEQTYWQVPLDGMVAFGQKINTDSTSGFFSSSSSKSLAIIDTGTTLMYVPTQIADNFWSSVSGATMIGGMPFYPCDTIPNFGLGFTFGGQTYYVAATDLVASTWPTDQLQAASGTRLSGNHKQWCQGALVGQSTGRSSSQPPFLIGDAFIKNVYTAYRYDPPAIGFAPLSSSANNTFGPNGAANTGSGGGAAATGSSGAGSTGTGSGSSSGSGGKSAASKVEVGASALVLAAVGALVSALTSAHPSPVFPPHGAHGGARFPLLPPRASQPPAYPRTEPLAPLPRGYERSLHALPAAYPRALVESSGDLSRSSKPFSEETVAATESKEERTARIKRERDSAVRTRADARPWDVSDAGEVEPEALSTAPQWIAAERWRRTESTDDAEGVTLVFLHANGFQKEHFHPMATALLNRSSDPTTQFGTPAPLATPTALPPIDDIWFLDDVHHGDSVTLNDGVLGAALAWEDTARDVANFVKHVAPLSDRAAPEHVPWRSSAQPRRVIGVGHSFGGNALVQAAAAYPQLFDALFLIEPMTIPVLVNNPAKGWPFTLGALKRRDTWPSRAAAAEANRNSPLFKSWSDDVFALWLSHSLVPATADPEGPVTLATPGWCEAACFSNGESPQRGWDALPHVRCPTAFVMAGDPVWMVGEENANELVWRPELSRNEVIPDAGHMAVQEKPGELADAFARFLATVEAGEWTRGEEEAQARFSIMSSKVLNLTVPFQNVAWTAETDEQTPGITTGTASAEYAFSGPDVNGKGTGAYIVTFHPVKGNKDSYWYDGQLVFAGTIAGKKGDVVLRERGRVADGKLTADWVVEPETASGELQGIVGAGSYALDVRSVGATVQGKLEVEF
;
A
#
# COMPACT_ATOMS: atom_id res chain seq x y z
N MET A 1 -44.76 -51.46 47.96
CA MET A 1 -43.50 -50.80 48.35
C MET A 1 -42.40 -51.85 48.30
N LEU A 2 -41.39 -51.60 47.46
CA LEU A 2 -40.11 -52.31 47.21
C LEU A 2 -39.88 -53.76 47.72
N PRO A 3 -39.44 -54.65 46.80
CA PRO A 3 -38.43 -55.70 47.04
C PRO A 3 -37.19 -55.52 46.12
N LEU A 4 -35.94 -55.70 46.60
CA LEU A 4 -35.13 -56.95 46.70
C LEU A 4 -34.63 -57.57 45.37
N ALA A 5 -33.31 -57.61 45.13
CA ALA A 5 -32.46 -58.84 45.18
C ALA A 5 -31.08 -58.70 44.47
N LEU A 6 -30.11 -59.46 45.03
CA LEU A 6 -28.67 -59.66 44.71
C LEU A 6 -28.33 -60.14 43.28
N ALA A 7 -27.10 -59.84 42.79
CA ALA A 7 -26.00 -60.81 42.58
C ALA A 7 -24.84 -60.24 41.71
N ALA A 8 -23.60 -60.61 42.06
CA ALA A 8 -22.35 -60.30 41.36
C ALA A 8 -21.89 -61.45 40.44
N VAL A 9 -21.29 -61.16 39.28
CA VAL A 9 -20.19 -61.93 38.63
C VAL A 9 -19.39 -61.00 37.69
N ALA A 10 -18.06 -61.13 37.75
CA ALA A 10 -17.02 -60.37 37.06
C ALA A 10 -16.76 -60.81 35.61
N LEU A 11 -16.15 -59.95 34.79
CA LEU A 11 -14.91 -60.24 34.06
C LEU A 11 -14.26 -58.96 33.53
N ALA A 12 -12.96 -58.85 33.78
CA ALA A 12 -12.08 -57.76 33.37
C ALA A 12 -11.71 -57.86 31.89
N THR A 13 -11.73 -56.74 31.16
CA THR A 13 -10.81 -56.44 30.06
C THR A 13 -10.67 -54.92 29.89
N THR A 14 -9.47 -54.43 30.20
CA THR A 14 -8.79 -53.27 29.58
C THR A 14 -9.62 -52.01 29.33
N GLY A 15 -9.56 -51.08 30.28
CA GLY A 15 -9.85 -49.68 30.02
C GLY A 15 -8.78 -49.09 29.11
N ALA A 16 -9.04 -49.07 27.82
CA ALA A 16 -8.48 -48.07 26.92
C ALA A 16 -9.42 -46.86 26.99
N VAL A 17 -9.13 -45.93 27.90
CA VAL A 17 -9.67 -44.57 27.78
C VAL A 17 -8.91 -43.95 26.61
N SER A 18 -9.46 -44.11 25.40
CA SER A 18 -9.11 -43.26 24.27
C SER A 18 -9.55 -41.85 24.65
N SER A 19 -8.66 -41.05 25.23
CA SER A 19 -8.82 -39.59 25.25
C SER A 19 -8.65 -39.12 23.81
N ALA A 20 -9.75 -39.16 23.05
CA ALA A 20 -9.85 -38.39 21.82
C ALA A 20 -9.72 -36.92 22.27
N VAL A 21 -8.52 -36.36 22.08
CA VAL A 21 -8.33 -34.92 22.17
C VAL A 21 -9.22 -34.35 21.08
N ASP A 22 -10.20 -33.52 21.47
CA ASP A 22 -10.99 -32.73 20.53
C ASP A 22 -10.03 -31.79 19.79
N THR A 23 -9.45 -32.25 18.67
CA THR A 23 -8.57 -31.43 17.86
C THR A 23 -9.40 -30.39 17.13
N ILE A 24 -9.17 -29.13 17.47
CA ILE A 24 -9.72 -27.97 16.78
C ILE A 24 -8.82 -27.71 15.56
N HIS A 25 -9.44 -27.44 14.41
CA HIS A 25 -8.74 -27.16 13.15
C HIS A 25 -9.17 -25.81 12.60
N LEU A 26 -8.22 -25.03 12.12
CA LEU A 26 -8.47 -23.80 11.37
C LEU A 26 -9.06 -24.17 10.00
N THR A 27 -10.20 -23.60 9.63
CA THR A 27 -10.93 -23.97 8.40
C THR A 27 -10.35 -23.28 7.16
N ASN A 28 -10.35 -23.96 6.01
CA ASN A 28 -9.88 -23.37 4.75
C ASN A 28 -10.89 -22.35 4.23
N ASN A 29 -10.62 -21.07 4.50
CA ASN A 29 -11.35 -19.93 3.95
C ASN A 29 -10.52 -19.15 2.91
N LEU A 30 -9.45 -19.70 2.33
CA LEU A 30 -8.56 -18.94 1.45
C LEU A 30 -9.25 -18.37 0.21
N ALA A 31 -10.20 -19.10 -0.38
CA ALA A 31 -11.03 -18.61 -1.49
C ALA A 31 -11.94 -17.42 -1.10
N ARG A 32 -12.05 -17.13 0.21
CA ARG A 32 -12.81 -16.02 0.80
C ARG A 32 -11.93 -15.09 1.65
N SER A 33 -10.62 -15.34 1.73
CA SER A 33 -9.72 -14.50 2.52
C SER A 33 -9.69 -13.12 1.90
N ALA A 34 -10.05 -12.13 2.71
CA ALA A 34 -10.13 -10.75 2.28
C ALA A 34 -8.80 -10.25 1.68
N ARG A 35 -7.68 -10.87 2.06
CA ARG A 35 -6.35 -10.61 1.54
C ARG A 35 -6.04 -11.13 0.15
N TYR A 36 -6.65 -12.23 -0.27
CA TYR A 36 -6.49 -12.76 -1.63
C TYR A 36 -7.68 -12.48 -2.52
N SER A 37 -8.68 -11.75 -1.99
CA SER A 37 -9.77 -11.22 -2.76
C SER A 37 -9.23 -10.58 -4.03
N PRO A 38 -9.77 -10.86 -5.23
CA PRO A 38 -9.39 -10.14 -6.44
C PRO A 38 -9.67 -8.64 -6.32
N ASP A 39 -10.60 -8.26 -5.41
CA ASP A 39 -10.91 -6.91 -4.99
C ASP A 39 -9.83 -6.33 -4.05
N PRO A 40 -9.04 -5.35 -4.51
CA PRO A 40 -7.99 -4.71 -3.71
C PRO A 40 -8.48 -3.96 -2.45
N ALA A 41 -9.72 -3.46 -2.42
CA ALA A 41 -10.27 -2.72 -1.27
C ALA A 41 -10.51 -3.68 -0.09
N VAL A 42 -10.92 -4.90 -0.39
CA VAL A 42 -11.05 -6.00 0.59
C VAL A 42 -9.67 -6.39 1.14
N ARG A 43 -8.62 -6.37 0.31
CA ARG A 43 -7.22 -6.62 0.74
C ARG A 43 -6.66 -5.51 1.64
N PHE A 44 -7.05 -4.26 1.40
CA PHE A 44 -6.60 -3.13 2.22
C PHE A 44 -7.36 -3.03 3.55
N ALA A 45 -8.68 -3.23 3.57
CA ALA A 45 -9.46 -3.29 4.80
C ALA A 45 -8.99 -4.43 5.73
N TRP A 46 -8.62 -5.57 5.13
CA TRP A 46 -7.91 -6.64 5.80
C TRP A 46 -6.60 -6.14 6.43
N GLY A 47 -5.75 -5.44 5.67
CA GLY A 47 -4.48 -4.90 6.16
C GLY A 47 -4.63 -3.89 7.32
N GLN A 48 -5.62 -3.01 7.26
CA GLN A 48 -5.94 -2.07 8.35
C GLN A 48 -6.43 -2.79 9.62
N ARG A 49 -7.28 -3.81 9.49
CA ARG A 49 -7.75 -4.62 10.63
C ARG A 49 -6.60 -5.34 11.31
N GLN A 50 -5.66 -5.90 10.55
CA GLN A 50 -4.46 -6.51 11.11
C GLN A 50 -3.55 -5.48 11.81
N ALA A 51 -3.50 -4.26 11.27
CA ALA A 51 -2.76 -3.18 11.92
C ALA A 51 -3.37 -2.75 13.27
N LEU A 52 -4.70 -2.68 13.34
CA LEU A 52 -5.45 -2.37 14.56
C LEU A 52 -5.42 -3.52 15.58
N ALA A 53 -5.52 -4.77 15.13
CA ALA A 53 -5.40 -5.96 15.98
C ALA A 53 -3.99 -6.07 16.59
N GLY A 54 -2.95 -5.78 15.80
CA GLY A 54 -1.58 -5.63 16.30
C GLY A 54 -1.45 -4.57 17.39
N ARG A 55 -2.10 -3.40 17.23
CA ARG A 55 -2.12 -2.33 18.24
C ARG A 55 -2.81 -2.74 19.54
N ALA A 56 -3.97 -3.37 19.46
CA ALA A 56 -4.71 -3.86 20.64
C ALA A 56 -3.94 -4.96 21.38
N LYS A 57 -3.25 -5.83 20.64
CA LYS A 57 -2.45 -6.95 21.16
C LYS A 57 -1.26 -6.52 22.04
N TYR A 58 -0.58 -5.43 21.72
CA TYR A 58 0.60 -4.96 22.47
C TYR A 58 0.28 -3.93 23.56
N ALA A 59 -0.95 -3.41 23.61
CA ALA A 59 -1.41 -2.44 24.60
C ALA A 59 -1.33 -2.97 26.06
N ARG A 60 -1.45 -4.30 26.25
CA ARG A 60 -1.39 -4.96 27.57
C ARG A 60 0.01 -5.06 28.19
N PHE A 61 1.05 -4.72 27.44
CA PHE A 61 2.45 -4.78 27.90
C PHE A 61 3.05 -3.39 28.20
N GLN A 62 2.23 -2.33 28.21
CA GLN A 62 2.66 -0.94 28.37
C GLN A 62 1.96 -0.32 29.58
N SER A 63 2.69 0.46 30.39
CA SER A 63 2.08 1.21 31.52
C SER A 63 1.18 2.35 31.01
N GLU A 64 0.24 2.85 31.83
CA GLU A 64 -0.62 4.00 31.46
C GLU A 64 0.20 5.25 31.09
N GLU A 65 1.35 5.45 31.74
CA GLU A 65 2.29 6.53 31.42
C GLU A 65 2.99 6.29 30.07
N GLU A 66 3.29 5.04 29.72
CA GLU A 66 3.78 4.66 28.39
C GLU A 66 2.68 4.77 27.34
N GLN A 67 1.40 4.52 27.66
CA GLN A 67 0.27 4.73 26.73
C GLN A 67 0.03 6.21 26.46
N GLU A 68 0.16 7.09 27.45
CA GLU A 68 0.03 8.54 27.29
C GLU A 68 1.26 9.15 26.59
N LEU A 69 2.47 8.67 26.90
CA LEU A 69 3.67 9.03 26.14
C LEU A 69 3.63 8.49 24.72
N LEU A 70 3.09 7.29 24.48
CA LEU A 70 2.90 6.75 23.13
C LEU A 70 1.79 7.50 22.41
N ARG A 71 0.71 7.93 23.08
CA ARG A 71 -0.35 8.76 22.49
C ARG A 71 0.21 10.12 22.08
N ARG A 72 1.01 10.75 22.93
CA ARG A 72 1.72 12.00 22.62
C ARG A 72 2.82 11.80 21.58
N GLU A 73 3.57 10.70 21.62
CA GLU A 73 4.59 10.34 20.62
C GLU A 73 3.94 9.85 19.32
N ILE A 74 2.67 9.44 19.32
CA ILE A 74 1.86 9.11 18.13
C ILE A 74 1.27 10.39 17.57
N GLU A 75 0.70 11.28 18.35
CA GLU A 75 0.29 12.62 17.87
C GLU A 75 1.51 13.40 17.37
N ASP A 76 2.66 13.27 18.04
CA ASP A 76 3.94 13.86 17.66
C ASP A 76 4.70 13.01 16.61
N ARG A 77 4.31 11.76 16.33
CA ARG A 77 4.79 10.97 15.16
C ARG A 77 3.84 11.04 13.99
N GLU A 78 2.58 11.32 14.16
CA GLU A 78 1.62 11.63 13.11
C GLU A 78 1.94 13.05 12.64
N MET A 79 2.22 13.99 13.55
CA MET A 79 2.89 15.24 13.22
C MET A 79 4.32 15.05 12.68
N ARG A 80 5.18 14.18 13.22
CA ARG A 80 6.55 13.97 12.68
C ARG A 80 6.63 13.07 11.44
N VAL A 81 5.58 12.32 11.10
CA VAL A 81 5.42 11.56 9.84
C VAL A 81 4.74 12.46 8.82
N GLU A 82 3.82 13.34 9.20
CA GLU A 82 3.35 14.45 8.34
C GLU A 82 4.49 15.45 8.07
N GLU A 83 5.30 15.83 9.07
CA GLU A 83 6.52 16.63 8.88
C GLU A 83 7.65 15.83 8.23
N GLY A 84 7.69 14.51 8.39
CA GLY A 84 8.76 13.63 7.86
C GLY A 84 8.56 13.24 6.39
N LEU A 85 7.31 13.04 5.98
CA LEU A 85 6.89 12.89 4.58
C LEU A 85 6.88 14.24 3.86
N ALA A 86 6.73 15.35 4.59
CA ALA A 86 6.92 16.70 4.03
C ALA A 86 8.40 17.14 3.92
N ARG A 87 9.31 16.61 4.76
CA ARG A 87 10.72 17.08 4.83
C ARG A 87 11.73 16.30 3.99
N ARG A 88 11.34 15.26 3.24
CA ARG A 88 12.31 14.52 2.39
C ARG A 88 11.72 14.08 1.04
N ALA A 89 11.47 15.07 0.18
CA ALA A 89 12.02 15.16 -1.18
C ALA A 89 11.31 16.32 -1.88
N VAL A 90 12.07 17.16 -2.56
CA VAL A 90 11.54 17.89 -3.71
C VAL A 90 10.93 16.84 -4.63
N GLY A 91 9.62 16.90 -4.82
CA GLY A 91 8.87 15.91 -5.56
C GLY A 91 8.62 16.39 -6.99
N SER A 92 8.92 15.59 -8.01
CA SER A 92 8.71 15.98 -9.41
C SER A 92 7.75 15.05 -10.13
N ALA A 93 6.90 15.60 -10.98
CA ALA A 93 6.10 14.83 -11.95
C ALA A 93 6.40 15.29 -13.38
N GLN A 94 6.38 14.34 -14.30
CA GLN A 94 6.37 14.60 -15.73
C GLN A 94 5.05 15.26 -16.12
N ILE A 95 5.12 16.33 -16.92
CA ILE A 95 3.98 16.88 -17.62
C ILE A 95 3.95 16.28 -19.04
N TYR A 96 2.76 15.91 -19.50
CA TYR A 96 2.48 15.45 -20.85
C TYR A 96 1.81 16.54 -21.64
N ASP A 97 2.22 16.69 -22.90
CA ASP A 97 1.57 17.55 -23.87
C ASP A 97 0.57 16.71 -24.67
N TRP A 98 -0.70 17.09 -24.58
CA TRP A 98 -1.80 16.53 -25.34
C TRP A 98 -2.20 17.50 -26.47
N GLY A 99 -2.23 16.98 -27.69
CA GLY A 99 -2.86 17.69 -28.80
C GLY A 99 -2.08 18.87 -29.39
N ARG A 100 -0.74 18.87 -29.26
CA ARG A 100 0.20 19.89 -29.79
C ARG A 100 0.08 21.23 -29.07
N ASP A 101 0.57 21.25 -27.84
CA ASP A 101 0.46 22.36 -26.89
C ASP A 101 -1.01 22.75 -26.60
N ALA A 102 -1.97 21.81 -26.75
CA ALA A 102 -3.38 22.11 -26.52
C ALA A 102 -3.76 21.98 -25.03
N GLN A 103 -3.26 20.96 -24.34
CA GLN A 103 -3.43 20.78 -22.89
C GLN A 103 -2.18 20.14 -22.27
N TYR A 104 -1.79 20.62 -21.09
CA TYR A 104 -0.72 20.03 -20.29
C TYR A 104 -1.28 19.26 -19.11
N THR A 105 -1.00 17.96 -19.07
CA THR A 105 -1.54 17.06 -18.04
C THR A 105 -0.44 16.40 -17.24
N ALA A 106 -0.78 15.91 -16.07
CA ALA A 106 0.10 15.08 -15.27
C ALA A 106 -0.69 13.94 -14.62
N LYS A 107 0.04 12.87 -14.26
CA LYS A 107 -0.55 11.72 -13.59
C LYS A 107 -0.71 11.98 -12.09
N ILE A 108 -1.90 11.67 -11.57
CA ILE A 108 -2.18 11.59 -10.14
C ILE A 108 -2.65 10.19 -9.78
N SER A 109 -2.33 9.80 -8.54
CA SER A 109 -2.82 8.56 -7.93
C SER A 109 -3.89 8.91 -6.90
N VAL A 110 -5.10 8.37 -7.04
CA VAL A 110 -6.21 8.62 -6.11
C VAL A 110 -6.75 7.32 -5.56
N GLY A 111 -6.90 7.24 -4.25
CA GLY A 111 -7.50 6.10 -3.58
C GLY A 111 -6.54 5.02 -3.11
N THR A 112 -7.09 4.02 -2.41
CA THR A 112 -6.33 2.84 -1.98
C THR A 112 -7.06 1.53 -2.37
N PRO A 113 -6.48 0.68 -3.23
CA PRO A 113 -5.26 0.94 -3.99
C PRO A 113 -5.41 2.17 -4.89
N ALA A 114 -4.27 2.75 -5.25
CA ALA A 114 -4.22 3.89 -6.15
C ALA A 114 -4.90 3.58 -7.50
N GLN A 115 -5.77 4.48 -7.91
CA GLN A 115 -6.30 4.59 -9.27
C GLN A 115 -5.58 5.76 -9.95
N GLU A 116 -4.99 5.53 -11.12
CA GLU A 116 -4.19 6.52 -11.84
C GLU A 116 -5.06 7.30 -12.83
N PHE A 117 -4.89 8.63 -12.86
CA PHE A 117 -5.62 9.52 -13.77
C PHE A 117 -4.71 10.57 -14.38
N ASP A 118 -4.88 10.85 -15.67
CA ASP A 118 -4.31 12.07 -16.27
C ASP A 118 -5.24 13.24 -15.96
N VAL A 119 -4.68 14.29 -15.39
CA VAL A 119 -5.41 15.50 -15.01
C VAL A 119 -4.72 16.74 -15.55
N VAL A 120 -5.50 17.74 -15.96
CA VAL A 120 -4.97 19.07 -16.31
C VAL A 120 -4.39 19.71 -15.07
N VAL A 121 -3.17 20.25 -15.17
CA VAL A 121 -2.52 20.99 -14.08
C VAL A 121 -2.94 22.45 -14.20
N ASP A 122 -3.85 22.92 -13.35
CA ASP A 122 -4.56 24.19 -13.54
C ASP A 122 -4.26 25.20 -12.41
N THR A 123 -3.40 26.19 -12.65
CA THR A 123 -3.12 27.26 -11.67
C THR A 123 -4.21 28.34 -11.61
N GLY A 124 -5.21 28.28 -12.48
CA GLY A 124 -6.37 29.19 -12.54
C GLY A 124 -7.52 28.79 -11.63
N SER A 125 -7.57 27.53 -11.14
CA SER A 125 -8.61 27.03 -10.23
C SER A 125 -8.06 26.33 -8.98
N GLY A 126 -8.87 26.20 -7.93
CA GLY A 126 -8.46 25.63 -6.63
C GLY A 126 -8.92 24.19 -6.39
N ASP A 127 -9.93 23.71 -7.11
CA ASP A 127 -10.53 22.40 -6.83
C ASP A 127 -9.79 21.26 -7.55
N LEU A 128 -9.69 20.10 -6.90
CA LEU A 128 -9.38 18.83 -7.56
C LEU A 128 -10.69 18.11 -7.86
N TRP A 129 -10.89 17.61 -9.07
CA TRP A 129 -12.04 16.77 -9.38
C TRP A 129 -11.73 15.71 -10.44
N LEU A 130 -12.48 14.61 -10.37
CA LEU A 130 -12.38 13.47 -11.29
C LEU A 130 -13.78 13.04 -11.74
N LEU A 131 -13.88 12.62 -12.99
CA LEU A 131 -15.09 12.01 -13.54
C LEU A 131 -15.37 10.67 -12.85
N THR A 132 -16.60 10.48 -12.39
CA THR A 132 -17.13 9.23 -11.82
C THR A 132 -18.25 8.63 -12.67
N ALA A 133 -18.83 9.45 -13.55
CA ALA A 133 -19.76 9.00 -14.57
C ALA A 133 -19.59 9.85 -15.84
N CYS A 134 -20.02 9.29 -16.98
CA CYS A 134 -20.09 10.01 -18.23
C CYS A 134 -21.50 9.91 -18.84
N PRO A 135 -22.38 10.89 -18.59
CA PRO A 135 -23.74 10.90 -19.12
C PRO A 135 -23.78 11.28 -20.62
N ASN A 136 -22.79 12.04 -21.10
CA ASN A 136 -22.66 12.44 -22.50
C ASN A 136 -21.39 11.84 -23.12
N ALA A 137 -21.55 10.74 -23.85
CA ALA A 137 -20.43 10.04 -24.51
C ALA A 137 -19.66 10.91 -25.52
N THR A 138 -20.24 12.00 -26.02
CA THR A 138 -19.56 12.93 -26.95
C THR A 138 -18.56 13.84 -26.24
N GLU A 139 -18.76 14.06 -24.94
CA GLU A 139 -17.92 14.94 -24.12
C GLU A 139 -16.88 14.12 -23.34
N CYS A 140 -17.31 13.07 -22.63
CA CYS A 140 -16.45 12.32 -21.72
C CYS A 140 -16.33 10.81 -22.04
N GLY A 141 -16.83 10.37 -23.20
CA GLY A 141 -16.89 8.96 -23.54
C GLY A 141 -15.50 8.34 -23.70
N GLY A 142 -15.27 7.18 -23.08
CA GLY A 142 -13.99 6.45 -23.17
C GLY A 142 -12.90 6.92 -22.21
N ILE A 143 -13.14 7.96 -21.42
CA ILE A 143 -12.22 8.45 -20.39
C ILE A 143 -12.24 7.50 -19.17
N PRO A 144 -11.10 7.22 -18.52
CA PRO A 144 -11.06 6.50 -17.24
C PRO A 144 -11.90 7.20 -16.17
N LEU A 145 -12.82 6.47 -15.54
CA LEU A 145 -13.68 6.99 -14.47
C LEU A 145 -13.12 6.60 -13.11
N TYR A 146 -13.04 7.57 -12.21
CA TYR A 146 -12.77 7.33 -10.81
C TYR A 146 -13.90 6.55 -10.15
N ASP A 147 -13.55 5.40 -9.59
CA ASP A 147 -14.49 4.55 -8.89
C ASP A 147 -14.22 4.63 -7.38
N PRO A 148 -14.95 5.49 -6.64
CA PRO A 148 -14.75 5.63 -5.20
C PRO A 148 -15.05 4.32 -4.44
N THR A 149 -15.79 3.38 -5.04
CA THR A 149 -16.05 2.07 -4.41
C THR A 149 -14.84 1.15 -4.43
N LYS A 150 -13.88 1.39 -5.33
CA LYS A 150 -12.60 0.67 -5.41
C LYS A 150 -11.52 1.22 -4.48
N SER A 151 -11.81 2.32 -3.76
CA SER A 151 -10.87 2.93 -2.82
C SER A 151 -11.33 2.73 -1.37
N SER A 152 -10.48 2.10 -0.57
CA SER A 152 -10.69 1.93 0.87
C SER A 152 -10.27 3.14 1.71
N SER A 153 -9.56 4.11 1.13
CA SER A 153 -9.29 5.41 1.76
C SER A 153 -10.34 6.46 1.42
N TYR A 154 -11.27 6.15 0.52
CA TYR A 154 -12.40 7.01 0.18
C TYR A 154 -13.32 7.22 1.39
N GLN A 155 -13.60 8.47 1.69
CA GLN A 155 -14.62 8.84 2.66
C GLN A 155 -15.70 9.65 1.94
N LYS A 156 -16.94 9.16 2.06
CA LYS A 156 -18.10 9.84 1.50
C LYS A 156 -18.34 11.14 2.26
N ASN A 157 -18.37 12.26 1.53
CA ASN A 157 -18.84 13.55 2.06
C ASN A 157 -20.28 13.80 1.59
N GLY A 158 -20.52 13.75 0.27
CA GLY A 158 -21.87 13.79 -0.32
C GLY A 158 -22.50 15.18 -0.42
N SER A 159 -21.83 16.24 0.07
CA SER A 159 -22.25 17.61 -0.20
C SER A 159 -22.13 17.93 -1.69
N ILE A 160 -22.94 18.86 -2.19
CA ILE A 160 -22.97 19.18 -3.62
C ILE A 160 -21.64 19.80 -4.05
N TYR A 161 -21.09 19.28 -5.14
CA TYR A 161 -19.97 19.88 -5.87
C TYR A 161 -20.51 20.52 -7.16
N SER A 162 -20.16 21.77 -7.42
CA SER A 162 -20.48 22.43 -8.68
C SER A 162 -19.59 23.63 -8.89
N ILE A 163 -18.90 23.67 -10.03
CA ILE A 163 -18.05 24.79 -10.44
C ILE A 163 -18.33 25.16 -11.89
N GLN A 164 -18.31 26.46 -12.16
CA GLN A 164 -18.46 27.02 -13.50
C GLN A 164 -17.09 27.50 -13.99
N TYR A 165 -16.63 26.96 -15.11
CA TYR A 165 -15.48 27.44 -15.86
C TYR A 165 -15.92 28.42 -16.95
N GLY A 166 -14.96 29.07 -17.60
CA GLY A 166 -15.23 30.15 -18.56
C GLY A 166 -16.23 29.80 -19.67
N GLN A 167 -16.20 28.57 -20.18
CA GLN A 167 -17.13 28.10 -21.22
C GLN A 167 -17.98 26.89 -20.79
N GLY A 168 -17.55 26.10 -19.79
CA GLY A 168 -18.21 24.85 -19.37
C GLY A 168 -18.44 24.74 -17.86
N SER A 169 -19.02 23.63 -17.41
CA SER A 169 -19.26 23.38 -15.98
C SER A 169 -18.97 21.94 -15.61
N SER A 170 -18.67 21.70 -14.33
CA SER A 170 -18.58 20.36 -13.76
C SER A 170 -19.37 20.31 -12.45
N SER A 171 -20.20 19.28 -12.30
CA SER A 171 -21.00 19.09 -11.10
C SER A 171 -21.08 17.62 -10.68
N GLY A 172 -21.37 17.42 -9.39
CA GLY A 172 -21.54 16.12 -8.77
C GLY A 172 -21.56 16.27 -7.25
N VAL A 173 -20.74 15.49 -6.54
CA VAL A 173 -20.65 15.57 -5.07
C VAL A 173 -19.21 15.61 -4.58
N TRP A 174 -18.99 16.16 -3.41
CA TRP A 174 -17.71 16.05 -2.73
C TRP A 174 -17.48 14.65 -2.18
N GLY A 175 -16.23 14.22 -2.22
CA GLY A 175 -15.69 13.10 -1.45
C GLY A 175 -14.28 13.44 -0.98
N SER A 176 -13.72 12.67 -0.04
CA SER A 176 -12.29 12.77 0.27
C SER A 176 -11.59 11.44 0.02
N ASP A 177 -10.34 11.51 -0.40
CA ASP A 177 -9.50 10.34 -0.56
C ASP A 177 -8.01 10.68 -0.42
N SER A 178 -7.17 9.66 -0.39
CA SER A 178 -5.73 9.78 -0.52
C SER A 178 -5.37 10.14 -1.95
N VAL A 179 -4.68 11.26 -2.13
CA VAL A 179 -4.20 11.76 -3.42
C VAL A 179 -2.68 11.83 -3.36
N THR A 180 -1.99 11.27 -4.36
CA THR A 180 -0.55 11.41 -4.55
C THR A 180 -0.28 12.11 -5.88
N PHE A 181 0.56 13.15 -5.83
CA PHE A 181 0.96 13.92 -7.00
C PHE A 181 2.41 14.37 -6.84
N ALA A 182 3.23 14.17 -7.88
CA ALA A 182 4.65 14.51 -7.88
C ALA A 182 5.41 13.99 -6.65
N GLY A 183 5.10 12.78 -6.17
CA GLY A 183 5.75 12.17 -5.01
C GLY A 183 5.29 12.71 -3.64
N ALA A 184 4.39 13.70 -3.61
CA ALA A 184 3.75 14.16 -2.38
C ALA A 184 2.37 13.51 -2.21
N THR A 185 2.01 13.13 -0.99
CA THR A 185 0.74 12.45 -0.68
C THR A 185 -0.07 13.22 0.36
N ARG A 186 -1.38 13.38 0.10
CA ARG A 186 -2.38 13.89 1.05
C ARG A 186 -3.47 12.84 1.25
N ASN A 187 -3.50 12.19 2.42
CA ASN A 187 -4.35 11.04 2.73
C ASN A 187 -5.87 11.32 2.84
N SER A 188 -6.28 12.59 2.85
CA SER A 188 -7.70 12.99 2.95
C SER A 188 -7.92 14.30 2.21
N GLN A 189 -7.47 14.35 0.97
CA GLN A 189 -7.74 15.47 0.07
C GLN A 189 -9.21 15.41 -0.36
N LEU A 190 -9.93 16.52 -0.20
CA LEU A 190 -11.27 16.62 -0.77
C LEU A 190 -11.17 16.75 -2.30
N LEU A 191 -12.00 16.01 -3.03
CA LEU A 191 -12.11 16.05 -4.47
C LEU A 191 -13.57 15.99 -4.93
N GLY A 192 -13.87 16.68 -6.03
CA GLY A 192 -15.16 16.61 -6.70
C GLY A 192 -15.32 15.28 -7.43
N LEU A 193 -16.36 14.53 -7.08
CA LEU A 193 -16.82 13.35 -7.80
C LEU A 193 -17.81 13.80 -8.86
N VAL A 194 -17.31 14.02 -10.06
CA VAL A 194 -18.08 14.66 -11.14
C VAL A 194 -18.85 13.61 -11.91
N ASP A 195 -20.16 13.77 -12.00
CA ASP A 195 -21.04 12.90 -12.78
C ASP A 195 -21.74 13.65 -13.92
N GLN A 196 -21.53 14.97 -14.01
CA GLN A 196 -21.97 15.82 -15.12
C GLN A 196 -20.86 16.80 -15.48
N VAL A 197 -20.51 16.85 -16.75
CA VAL A 197 -19.66 17.89 -17.36
C VAL A 197 -20.39 18.49 -18.54
N ASP A 198 -20.12 19.78 -18.79
CA ASP A 198 -20.58 20.50 -19.98
C ASP A 198 -19.37 21.16 -20.65
N GLN A 199 -19.24 21.00 -21.96
CA GLN A 199 -18.15 21.51 -22.80
C GLN A 199 -16.75 20.97 -22.43
N TRP A 200 -16.70 19.81 -21.78
CA TRP A 200 -15.46 19.06 -21.49
C TRP A 200 -15.17 18.06 -22.63
N ASN A 201 -14.74 18.56 -23.79
CA ASN A 201 -14.60 17.76 -25.03
C ASN A 201 -13.34 16.86 -25.06
N ASN A 202 -13.20 15.96 -24.08
CA ASN A 202 -12.05 15.06 -23.92
C ASN A 202 -12.37 13.59 -24.27
N ALA A 203 -13.49 13.33 -24.95
CA ALA A 203 -13.91 11.98 -25.34
C ALA A 203 -12.81 11.26 -26.14
N GLY A 204 -12.49 10.03 -25.72
CA GLY A 204 -11.44 9.20 -26.31
C GLY A 204 -10.01 9.57 -25.89
N THR A 205 -9.84 10.46 -24.91
CA THR A 205 -8.55 10.74 -24.23
C THR A 205 -8.49 10.10 -22.85
N ASP A 206 -7.33 10.14 -22.20
CA ASP A 206 -7.16 9.66 -20.82
C ASP A 206 -7.37 10.76 -19.76
N ILE A 207 -7.76 11.98 -20.19
CA ILE A 207 -7.86 13.18 -19.33
C ILE A 207 -9.14 13.14 -18.49
N ALA A 208 -9.03 12.60 -17.27
CA ALA A 208 -10.14 12.27 -16.38
C ALA A 208 -10.64 13.42 -15.49
N GLY A 209 -9.90 14.54 -15.46
CA GLY A 209 -10.28 15.74 -14.71
C GLY A 209 -9.16 16.77 -14.67
N LEU A 210 -9.11 17.54 -13.59
CA LEU A 210 -8.06 18.54 -13.34
C LEU A 210 -7.66 18.58 -11.86
N ILE A 211 -6.43 19.03 -11.61
CA ILE A 211 -5.91 19.33 -10.28
C ILE A 211 -5.68 20.84 -10.16
N GLY A 212 -6.50 21.50 -9.33
CA GLY A 212 -6.39 22.91 -9.03
C GLY A 212 -5.11 23.24 -8.25
N MET A 213 -4.34 24.18 -8.79
CA MET A 213 -3.08 24.70 -8.26
C MET A 213 -3.18 26.18 -7.88
N GLY A 214 -4.39 26.77 -7.93
CA GLY A 214 -4.73 28.10 -7.42
C GLY A 214 -5.06 28.10 -5.91
N TRP A 215 -5.26 29.28 -5.33
CA TRP A 215 -5.57 29.42 -3.89
C TRP A 215 -6.99 28.94 -3.56
N THR A 216 -7.24 28.63 -2.29
CA THR A 216 -8.55 28.19 -1.78
C THR A 216 -9.70 29.11 -2.25
N ALA A 217 -9.51 30.42 -2.31
CA ALA A 217 -10.58 31.36 -2.64
C ALA A 217 -11.05 31.34 -4.12
N VAL A 218 -10.37 30.59 -5.00
CA VAL A 218 -10.81 30.33 -6.39
C VAL A 218 -11.34 28.92 -6.61
N GLY A 219 -11.44 28.13 -5.54
CA GLY A 219 -12.16 26.86 -5.50
C GLY A 219 -13.58 27.02 -4.96
N THR A 220 -14.38 25.95 -5.09
CA THR A 220 -15.70 25.82 -4.46
C THR A 220 -15.65 24.93 -3.22
N GLY A 221 -14.54 24.22 -3.02
CA GLY A 221 -14.27 23.33 -1.89
C GLY A 221 -13.37 23.94 -0.81
N PRO A 222 -12.94 23.11 0.17
CA PRO A 222 -11.92 23.48 1.15
C PRO A 222 -10.53 23.51 0.51
N VAL A 223 -9.48 23.60 1.34
CA VAL A 223 -8.09 23.85 0.94
C VAL A 223 -7.60 22.93 -0.22
N PRO A 224 -7.04 23.50 -1.31
CA PRO A 224 -6.44 22.77 -2.45
C PRO A 224 -5.32 21.81 -2.04
N PHE A 225 -5.04 20.83 -2.91
CA PHE A 225 -4.01 19.81 -2.67
C PHE A 225 -2.63 20.41 -2.35
N TRP A 226 -2.16 21.33 -3.19
CA TRP A 226 -0.86 21.96 -3.01
C TRP A 226 -0.84 22.86 -1.77
N GLU A 227 -1.92 23.59 -1.49
CA GLU A 227 -2.02 24.54 -0.38
C GLU A 227 -2.05 23.83 0.98
N ASN A 228 -2.63 22.62 1.04
CA ASN A 228 -2.54 21.74 2.21
C ASN A 228 -1.10 21.30 2.52
N LEU A 229 -0.24 21.22 1.51
CA LEU A 229 1.13 20.72 1.63
C LEU A 229 2.16 21.86 1.74
N ALA A 230 1.89 23.03 1.16
CA ALA A 230 2.82 24.14 1.09
C ALA A 230 3.41 24.61 2.44
N PRO A 231 2.66 24.64 3.56
CA PRO A 231 3.21 25.01 4.87
C PRO A 231 4.34 24.10 5.35
N SER A 232 4.34 22.83 4.94
CA SER A 232 5.28 21.82 5.41
C SER A 232 6.48 21.62 4.47
N TRP A 233 6.44 22.20 3.27
CA TRP A 233 7.56 22.15 2.32
C TRP A 233 8.80 22.89 2.84
N SER A 234 9.97 22.31 2.58
CA SER A 234 11.28 22.90 2.90
C SER A 234 11.57 24.15 2.09
N ASP A 235 11.14 24.16 0.83
CA ASP A 235 11.08 25.36 0.00
C ASP A 235 9.61 25.55 -0.38
N LYS A 236 8.98 26.58 0.18
CA LYS A 236 7.52 26.77 0.15
C LYS A 236 7.04 27.30 -1.20
N GLN A 237 7.34 26.57 -2.26
CA GLN A 237 6.97 26.88 -3.63
C GLN A 237 6.87 25.63 -4.48
N PHE A 238 6.25 25.76 -5.64
CA PHE A 238 6.34 24.78 -6.71
C PHE A 238 6.80 25.46 -8.01
N GLY A 239 7.49 24.71 -8.86
CA GLY A 239 8.01 25.19 -10.14
C GLY A 239 7.44 24.41 -11.31
N ILE A 240 7.19 25.10 -12.42
CA ILE A 240 6.65 24.55 -13.66
C ILE A 240 7.56 24.94 -14.83
N TRP A 241 7.90 23.95 -15.63
CA TRP A 241 8.48 24.10 -16.96
C TRP A 241 7.58 23.39 -17.96
N LEU A 242 7.21 24.08 -19.04
CA LEU A 242 6.48 23.49 -20.16
C LEU A 242 7.40 23.38 -21.37
N ALA A 243 7.45 22.19 -21.96
CA ALA A 243 8.16 21.93 -23.20
C ALA A 243 7.33 22.42 -24.39
N ARG A 244 8.02 22.78 -25.48
CA ARG A 244 7.38 23.13 -26.75
C ARG A 244 7.18 21.88 -27.61
N GLU A 245 6.14 21.88 -28.44
CA GLU A 245 5.99 20.90 -29.51
C GLU A 245 7.26 20.79 -30.38
N THR A 246 7.70 19.56 -30.66
CA THR A 246 8.90 19.28 -31.47
C THR A 246 8.62 19.15 -32.98
N ALA A 247 7.35 19.23 -33.41
CA ALA A 247 6.99 19.08 -34.82
C ALA A 247 7.37 20.32 -35.62
N THR A 248 8.02 20.10 -36.77
CA THR A 248 8.46 21.17 -37.66
C THR A 248 7.28 21.95 -38.23
N LEU A 249 7.34 23.28 -38.12
CA LEU A 249 6.52 24.25 -38.88
C LEU A 249 6.80 24.23 -40.40
N ASP A 250 7.42 23.17 -40.93
CA ASP A 250 7.89 23.10 -42.32
C ASP A 250 6.77 22.82 -43.34
N GLY A 251 5.52 22.76 -42.88
CA GLY A 251 4.35 22.53 -43.74
C GLY A 251 4.36 21.16 -44.43
N SER A 252 5.24 20.23 -44.02
CA SER A 252 5.35 18.90 -44.64
C SER A 252 4.29 17.90 -44.15
N THR A 253 3.55 18.23 -43.10
CA THR A 253 2.36 17.47 -42.67
C THR A 253 1.09 18.30 -42.74
N PRO A 254 0.49 18.50 -43.92
CA PRO A 254 -0.91 18.90 -44.03
C PRO A 254 -1.77 17.76 -43.45
N ASN A 255 -2.46 17.99 -42.33
CA ASN A 255 -3.41 17.05 -41.72
C ASN A 255 -2.86 15.66 -41.35
N GLY A 256 -1.57 15.53 -41.05
CA GLY A 256 -1.02 14.28 -40.53
C GLY A 256 -1.44 14.07 -39.07
N ILE A 257 -2.30 13.07 -38.81
CA ILE A 257 -2.48 12.50 -37.48
C ILE A 257 -1.07 12.26 -36.91
N PRO A 258 -0.71 12.86 -35.76
CA PRO A 258 0.57 12.59 -35.13
C PRO A 258 0.76 11.08 -34.99
N THR A 259 1.95 10.57 -35.28
CA THR A 259 2.29 9.19 -34.91
C THR A 259 2.18 8.98 -33.38
N GLN A 260 2.18 10.06 -32.59
CA GLN A 260 1.87 10.07 -31.15
C GLN A 260 1.05 11.31 -30.76
N LEU A 261 -0.16 11.12 -30.22
CA LEU A 261 -1.06 12.18 -29.73
C LEU A 261 -0.63 12.76 -28.36
N ILE A 262 0.35 12.13 -27.72
CA ILE A 262 0.87 12.43 -26.38
C ILE A 262 2.39 12.48 -26.47
N GLN A 263 3.02 13.53 -25.96
CA GLN A 263 4.48 13.65 -25.89
C GLN A 263 4.95 14.25 -24.56
N ASN A 264 6.26 14.34 -24.35
CA ASN A 264 6.83 15.02 -23.19
C ASN A 264 6.46 16.52 -23.23
N GLY A 265 5.63 16.96 -22.29
CA GLY A 265 5.12 18.33 -22.21
C GLY A 265 5.79 19.19 -21.14
N GLY A 266 6.71 18.65 -20.35
CA GLY A 266 7.45 19.42 -19.35
C GLY A 266 7.60 18.72 -18.00
N SER A 267 7.68 19.49 -16.94
CA SER A 267 7.74 18.97 -15.56
C SER A 267 7.19 19.97 -14.54
N ILE A 268 6.62 19.43 -13.47
CA ILE A 268 6.26 20.17 -12.26
C ILE A 268 7.09 19.66 -11.08
N THR A 269 7.51 20.58 -10.21
CA THR A 269 8.31 20.32 -9.02
C THR A 269 7.59 20.89 -7.80
N LEU A 270 7.21 20.06 -6.83
CA LEU A 270 6.59 20.47 -5.56
C LEU A 270 7.64 20.58 -4.45
N GLY A 271 7.47 21.60 -3.60
CA GLY A 271 8.37 21.86 -2.47
C GLY A 271 9.76 22.35 -2.87
N GLY A 272 9.87 22.97 -4.05
CA GLY A 272 11.12 23.50 -4.60
C GLY A 272 11.00 23.91 -6.08
N VAL A 273 12.16 24.13 -6.70
CA VAL A 273 12.29 24.42 -8.14
C VAL A 273 13.45 23.62 -8.75
N ASP A 274 13.35 23.28 -10.03
CA ASP A 274 14.43 22.65 -10.78
C ASP A 274 15.36 23.72 -11.38
N THR A 275 16.47 23.96 -10.69
CA THR A 275 17.50 24.93 -11.11
C THR A 275 18.22 24.55 -12.41
N SER A 276 18.08 23.32 -12.92
CA SER A 276 18.68 22.91 -14.20
C SER A 276 17.89 23.41 -15.41
N LEU A 277 16.62 23.80 -15.21
CA LEU A 277 15.70 24.22 -16.28
C LEU A 277 15.69 25.73 -16.54
N PHE A 278 16.40 26.52 -15.72
CA PHE A 278 16.51 27.97 -15.90
C PHE A 278 17.92 28.49 -15.66
N THR A 279 18.17 29.73 -16.06
CA THR A 279 19.43 30.44 -15.86
C THR A 279 19.21 31.72 -15.05
N GLY A 280 20.23 32.13 -14.30
CA GLY A 280 20.14 33.30 -13.44
C GLY A 280 19.33 33.04 -12.17
N GLN A 281 18.68 34.10 -11.67
CA GLN A 281 17.85 34.05 -10.46
C GLN A 281 16.38 34.26 -10.83
N LEU A 282 15.47 33.66 -10.06
CA LEU A 282 14.03 33.89 -10.19
C LEU A 282 13.69 35.34 -9.79
N ASN A 283 13.07 36.07 -10.73
CA ASN A 283 12.52 37.39 -10.48
C ASN A 283 11.13 37.27 -9.84
N TYR A 284 11.08 37.31 -8.51
CA TYR A 284 9.83 37.22 -7.77
C TYR A 284 9.05 38.53 -7.77
N VAL A 285 7.80 38.44 -8.22
CA VAL A 285 6.81 39.52 -8.15
C VAL A 285 5.77 39.14 -7.10
N SER A 286 5.66 39.97 -6.06
CA SER A 286 4.70 39.75 -4.98
C SER A 286 3.26 39.87 -5.48
N LEU A 287 2.38 39.05 -4.92
CA LEU A 287 0.94 39.24 -5.07
C LEU A 287 0.53 40.59 -4.44
N PRO A 288 -0.51 41.27 -4.94
CA PRO A 288 -0.95 42.56 -4.41
C PRO A 288 -1.35 42.48 -2.92
N THR A 289 -0.83 43.39 -2.10
CA THR A 289 -1.21 43.53 -0.68
C THR A 289 -2.53 44.29 -0.55
N GLY A 290 -3.49 43.79 0.23
CA GLY A 290 -4.76 44.48 0.54
C GLY A 290 -6.02 43.89 -0.12
N VAL A 291 -5.90 42.76 -0.81
CA VAL A 291 -7.04 41.87 -1.07
C VAL A 291 -7.37 41.12 0.23
N VAL A 292 -8.67 41.01 0.56
CA VAL A 292 -9.15 40.39 1.80
C VAL A 292 -8.77 38.90 1.89
N GLU A 293 -8.66 38.23 0.72
CA GLU A 293 -8.23 36.85 0.55
C GLU A 293 -7.37 36.71 -0.72
N GLN A 294 -6.43 35.76 -0.73
CA GLN A 294 -5.65 35.43 -1.92
C GLN A 294 -6.51 34.60 -2.86
N THR A 295 -6.83 35.14 -4.04
CA THR A 295 -7.70 34.49 -5.03
C THR A 295 -6.88 33.79 -6.12
N TYR A 296 -6.41 34.52 -7.12
CA TYR A 296 -5.64 33.97 -8.23
C TYR A 296 -4.13 34.13 -7.99
N TRP A 297 -3.33 33.36 -8.75
CA TRP A 297 -1.91 33.67 -8.97
C TRP A 297 -1.77 34.91 -9.85
N GLN A 298 -2.13 36.05 -9.28
CA GLN A 298 -2.18 37.35 -9.96
C GLN A 298 -1.04 38.26 -9.52
N VAL A 299 -0.32 38.83 -10.49
CA VAL A 299 0.80 39.73 -10.22
C VAL A 299 0.65 41.04 -10.99
N PRO A 300 1.21 42.16 -10.47
CA PRO A 300 1.29 43.41 -11.23
C PRO A 300 2.02 43.23 -12.55
N LEU A 301 1.37 43.66 -13.63
CA LEU A 301 1.94 43.76 -14.97
C LEU A 301 2.51 45.19 -15.15
N ASP A 302 3.83 45.30 -15.29
CA ASP A 302 4.51 46.59 -15.46
C ASP A 302 4.37 47.14 -16.89
N GLY A 303 4.05 46.29 -17.85
CA GLY A 303 3.78 46.69 -19.22
C GLY A 303 3.89 45.54 -20.21
N MET A 304 3.43 45.78 -21.43
CA MET A 304 3.55 44.86 -22.55
C MET A 304 4.38 45.52 -23.66
N VAL A 305 5.13 44.75 -24.42
CA VAL A 305 5.85 45.21 -25.62
C VAL A 305 5.42 44.37 -26.82
N ALA A 306 5.27 44.98 -27.98
CA ALA A 306 5.09 44.29 -29.25
C ALA A 306 5.62 45.17 -30.38
N PHE A 307 6.20 44.56 -31.42
CA PHE A 307 6.78 45.24 -32.57
C PHE A 307 7.79 46.34 -32.18
N GLY A 308 8.54 46.12 -31.09
CA GLY A 308 9.48 47.09 -30.53
C GLY A 308 8.83 48.31 -29.86
N GLN A 309 7.50 48.36 -29.74
CA GLN A 309 6.74 49.42 -29.09
C GLN A 309 6.25 48.98 -27.72
N LYS A 310 6.26 49.91 -26.75
CA LYS A 310 5.59 49.70 -25.46
C LYS A 310 4.09 49.89 -25.64
N ILE A 311 3.31 48.94 -25.15
CA ILE A 311 1.85 48.96 -25.13
C ILE A 311 1.40 49.37 -23.73
N ASN A 312 0.54 50.40 -23.67
CA ASN A 312 -0.01 50.88 -22.41
C ASN A 312 -1.02 49.86 -21.83
N THR A 313 -0.77 49.42 -20.61
CA THR A 313 -1.60 48.46 -19.87
C THR A 313 -2.46 49.12 -18.78
N ASP A 314 -2.29 50.42 -18.52
CA ASP A 314 -2.87 51.15 -17.38
C ASP A 314 -4.28 51.71 -17.64
N SER A 315 -4.76 51.65 -18.89
CA SER A 315 -6.06 52.20 -19.29
C SER A 315 -7.29 51.40 -18.82
N THR A 316 -7.11 50.28 -18.13
CA THR A 316 -8.19 49.45 -17.55
C THR A 316 -8.46 49.81 -16.08
N SER A 317 -8.92 51.04 -15.84
CA SER A 317 -9.28 51.50 -14.48
C SER A 317 -10.57 50.83 -13.97
N GLY A 318 -10.42 50.00 -12.95
CA GLY A 318 -11.48 49.29 -12.23
C GLY A 318 -10.96 48.62 -10.95
N PHE A 319 -11.84 47.91 -10.22
CA PHE A 319 -11.64 47.27 -8.91
C PHE A 319 -10.35 46.41 -8.76
N PHE A 320 -9.67 46.08 -9.87
CA PHE A 320 -8.46 45.24 -9.94
C PHE A 320 -7.16 46.02 -10.20
N SER A 321 -7.11 47.32 -9.88
CA SER A 321 -5.86 48.08 -9.86
C SER A 321 -5.10 47.83 -8.56
N SER A 322 -3.83 47.46 -8.64
CA SER A 322 -2.96 47.47 -7.44
C SER A 322 -2.91 48.88 -6.83
N SER A 323 -2.48 48.98 -5.56
CA SER A 323 -2.18 50.25 -4.88
C SER A 323 -1.13 51.12 -5.59
N SER A 324 -0.52 50.60 -6.67
CA SER A 324 0.46 51.26 -7.54
C SER A 324 -0.06 51.64 -8.95
N SER A 325 -1.39 51.61 -9.19
CA SER A 325 -2.04 51.94 -10.48
C SER A 325 -1.76 50.98 -11.66
N LYS A 326 -1.07 49.87 -11.41
CA LYS A 326 -0.76 48.84 -12.42
C LYS A 326 -1.90 47.83 -12.58
N SER A 327 -2.11 47.38 -13.82
CA SER A 327 -2.97 46.24 -14.15
C SER A 327 -2.43 44.94 -13.56
N LEU A 328 -3.34 44.00 -13.31
CA LEU A 328 -3.00 42.67 -12.81
C LEU A 328 -3.12 41.63 -13.93
N ALA A 329 -2.24 40.63 -13.88
CA ALA A 329 -2.26 39.47 -14.77
C ALA A 329 -2.31 38.18 -13.95
N ILE A 330 -3.25 37.28 -14.29
CA ILE A 330 -3.26 35.90 -13.81
C ILE A 330 -2.28 35.10 -14.66
N ILE A 331 -1.45 34.27 -14.04
CA ILE A 331 -0.55 33.33 -14.72
C ILE A 331 -1.13 31.93 -14.58
N ASP A 332 -1.59 31.35 -15.69
CA ASP A 332 -2.52 30.22 -15.67
C ASP A 332 -2.10 29.07 -16.60
N THR A 333 -1.72 27.92 -16.04
CA THR A 333 -1.42 26.70 -16.80
C THR A 333 -2.65 25.90 -17.24
N GLY A 334 -3.84 26.25 -16.73
CA GLY A 334 -5.11 25.69 -17.21
C GLY A 334 -5.61 26.34 -18.50
N THR A 335 -4.92 27.39 -18.98
CA THR A 335 -5.29 28.16 -20.16
C THR A 335 -4.18 28.09 -21.21
N THR A 336 -4.51 27.61 -22.41
CA THR A 336 -3.55 27.53 -23.53
C THR A 336 -3.12 28.91 -24.05
N LEU A 337 -4.06 29.85 -24.16
CA LEU A 337 -3.91 31.12 -24.87
C LEU A 337 -3.60 32.29 -23.93
N MET A 338 -3.16 33.42 -24.49
CA MET A 338 -3.03 34.67 -23.74
C MET A 338 -4.24 35.55 -24.01
N TYR A 339 -5.01 35.86 -22.98
CA TYR A 339 -6.14 36.78 -23.07
C TYR A 339 -5.77 38.16 -22.51
N VAL A 340 -6.04 39.18 -23.31
CA VAL A 340 -5.78 40.59 -23.00
C VAL A 340 -7.04 41.41 -23.29
N PRO A 341 -7.17 42.65 -22.79
CA PRO A 341 -8.27 43.52 -23.18
C PRO A 341 -8.46 43.57 -24.70
N THR A 342 -9.70 43.44 -25.18
CA THR A 342 -10.02 43.39 -26.62
C THR A 342 -9.35 44.51 -27.42
N GLN A 343 -9.31 45.73 -26.89
CA GLN A 343 -8.64 46.87 -27.53
C GLN A 343 -7.13 46.64 -27.76
N ILE A 344 -6.45 45.97 -26.83
CA ILE A 344 -5.02 45.65 -26.93
C ILE A 344 -4.81 44.57 -28.00
N ALA A 345 -5.62 43.51 -28.00
CA ALA A 345 -5.55 42.44 -29.00
C ALA A 345 -5.85 42.96 -30.41
N ASP A 346 -6.92 43.76 -30.57
CA ASP A 346 -7.30 44.34 -31.86
C ASP A 346 -6.19 45.24 -32.42
N ASN A 347 -5.58 46.08 -31.56
CA ASN A 347 -4.46 46.92 -31.96
C ASN A 347 -3.24 46.08 -32.38
N PHE A 348 -2.93 45.02 -31.64
CA PHE A 348 -1.86 44.09 -31.98
C PHE A 348 -2.08 43.45 -33.36
N TRP A 349 -3.26 42.84 -33.58
CA TRP A 349 -3.57 42.15 -34.84
C TRP A 349 -3.75 43.09 -36.02
N SER A 350 -4.20 44.33 -35.80
CA SER A 350 -4.25 45.36 -36.87
C SER A 350 -2.87 45.72 -37.43
N SER A 351 -1.80 45.44 -36.67
CA SER A 351 -0.42 45.64 -37.09
C SER A 351 0.16 44.44 -37.87
N VAL A 352 -0.57 43.33 -37.95
CA VAL A 352 -0.16 42.11 -38.66
C VAL A 352 -0.82 42.10 -40.04
N SER A 353 0.00 42.09 -41.09
CA SER A 353 -0.49 42.08 -42.46
C SER A 353 -1.32 40.84 -42.76
N GLY A 354 -2.53 41.03 -43.29
CA GLY A 354 -3.43 39.93 -43.64
C GLY A 354 -4.16 39.29 -42.46
N ALA A 355 -3.97 39.79 -41.23
CA ALA A 355 -4.71 39.29 -40.08
C ALA A 355 -6.21 39.61 -40.20
N THR A 356 -7.04 38.67 -39.77
CA THR A 356 -8.50 38.76 -39.76
C THR A 356 -9.08 38.02 -38.57
N MET A 357 -10.28 38.39 -38.13
CA MET A 357 -10.99 37.68 -37.07
C MET A 357 -11.99 36.70 -37.68
N ILE A 358 -11.96 35.44 -37.25
CA ILE A 358 -12.86 34.37 -37.68
C ILE A 358 -13.38 33.66 -36.43
N GLY A 359 -14.71 33.62 -36.25
CA GLY A 359 -15.30 33.00 -35.06
C GLY A 359 -14.85 33.61 -33.74
N GLY A 360 -14.44 34.89 -33.73
CA GLY A 360 -13.88 35.56 -32.55
C GLY A 360 -12.40 35.31 -32.29
N MET A 361 -11.72 34.54 -33.14
CA MET A 361 -10.29 34.22 -33.03
C MET A 361 -9.47 34.91 -34.13
N PRO A 362 -8.23 35.35 -33.84
CA PRO A 362 -7.36 35.96 -34.83
C PRO A 362 -6.72 34.90 -35.74
N PHE A 363 -6.73 35.13 -37.04
CA PHE A 363 -6.06 34.32 -38.06
C PHE A 363 -5.21 35.21 -38.95
N TYR A 364 -4.02 34.74 -39.32
CA TYR A 364 -3.11 35.45 -40.23
C TYR A 364 -2.35 34.46 -41.14
N PRO A 365 -1.83 34.88 -42.29
CA PRO A 365 -1.10 33.97 -43.17
C PRO A 365 0.19 33.43 -42.52
N CYS A 366 0.38 32.11 -42.52
CA CYS A 366 1.55 31.49 -41.88
C CYS A 366 2.89 31.84 -42.57
N ASP A 367 2.86 32.26 -43.83
CA ASP A 367 4.03 32.74 -44.57
C ASP A 367 4.42 34.19 -44.21
N THR A 368 3.67 34.82 -43.30
CA THR A 368 3.89 36.20 -42.86
C THR A 368 4.25 36.32 -41.38
N ILE A 369 4.62 35.24 -40.67
CA ILE A 369 5.02 35.26 -39.25
C ILE A 369 6.10 36.35 -39.06
N PRO A 370 5.74 37.54 -38.56
CA PRO A 370 6.67 38.59 -38.31
C PRO A 370 7.43 38.29 -37.02
N ASN A 371 8.56 38.96 -36.80
CA ASN A 371 9.07 39.08 -35.45
C ASN A 371 8.10 39.98 -34.66
N PHE A 372 7.14 39.35 -33.98
CA PHE A 372 6.16 40.06 -33.17
C PHE A 372 6.82 40.83 -32.03
N GLY A 373 7.99 40.39 -31.54
CA GLY A 373 8.66 40.98 -30.38
C GLY A 373 7.73 41.11 -29.17
N LEU A 374 6.73 40.22 -29.05
CA LEU A 374 5.74 40.27 -27.98
C LEU A 374 6.43 39.90 -26.67
N GLY A 375 6.23 40.71 -25.64
CA GLY A 375 6.74 40.39 -24.31
C GLY A 375 5.96 41.07 -23.20
N PHE A 376 6.01 40.47 -22.02
CA PHE A 376 5.34 40.96 -20.81
C PHE A 376 6.38 41.33 -19.77
N THR A 377 6.16 42.46 -19.09
CA THR A 377 7.09 42.99 -18.11
C THR A 377 6.57 42.76 -16.70
N PHE A 378 7.31 41.99 -15.92
CA PHE A 378 7.01 41.63 -14.54
C PHE A 378 8.22 41.96 -13.66
N GLY A 379 8.02 42.71 -12.58
CA GLY A 379 9.10 43.08 -11.66
C GLY A 379 10.25 43.82 -12.35
N GLY A 380 9.93 44.67 -13.34
CA GLY A 380 10.89 45.43 -14.13
C GLY A 380 11.61 44.64 -15.23
N GLN A 381 11.34 43.34 -15.39
CA GLN A 381 11.98 42.48 -16.39
C GLN A 381 10.98 42.06 -17.47
N THR A 382 11.38 42.19 -18.74
CA THR A 382 10.56 41.79 -19.89
C THR A 382 10.90 40.38 -20.35
N TYR A 383 9.89 39.52 -20.43
CA TYR A 383 9.97 38.17 -20.95
C TYR A 383 9.26 38.09 -22.29
N TYR A 384 9.97 37.60 -23.32
CA TYR A 384 9.47 37.56 -24.68
C TYR A 384 8.83 36.20 -25.01
N VAL A 385 7.78 36.25 -25.83
CA VAL A 385 7.11 35.08 -26.40
C VAL A 385 7.73 34.78 -27.76
N ALA A 386 8.14 33.52 -27.99
CA ALA A 386 8.63 33.10 -29.29
C ALA A 386 7.52 33.24 -30.35
N ALA A 387 7.88 33.67 -31.56
CA ALA A 387 6.90 33.86 -32.64
C ALA A 387 6.16 32.56 -33.00
N THR A 388 6.78 31.41 -32.79
CA THR A 388 6.18 30.09 -32.97
C THR A 388 5.14 29.77 -31.91
N ASP A 389 5.34 30.22 -30.67
CA ASP A 389 4.37 30.05 -29.58
C ASP A 389 3.17 31.01 -29.70
N LEU A 390 3.21 31.95 -30.65
CA LEU A 390 2.05 32.76 -31.05
C LEU A 390 1.16 32.07 -32.09
N VAL A 391 1.53 30.89 -32.58
CA VAL A 391 0.72 30.06 -33.46
C VAL A 391 0.01 29.01 -32.62
N ALA A 392 -1.28 29.19 -32.37
CA ALA A 392 -2.10 28.24 -31.61
C ALA A 392 -2.54 27.03 -32.45
N SER A 393 -2.75 27.21 -33.76
CA SER A 393 -3.07 26.14 -34.70
C SER A 393 -2.79 26.58 -36.14
N THR A 394 -2.71 25.62 -37.07
CA THR A 394 -2.53 25.90 -38.50
C THR A 394 -3.65 25.25 -39.32
N TRP A 395 -4.12 25.96 -40.34
CA TRP A 395 -5.25 25.56 -41.16
C TRP A 395 -4.95 25.72 -42.65
N PRO A 396 -5.17 24.68 -43.48
CA PRO A 396 -5.21 24.84 -44.93
C PRO A 396 -6.29 25.85 -45.35
N THR A 397 -5.98 26.69 -46.34
CA THR A 397 -6.86 27.78 -46.78
C THR A 397 -8.26 27.29 -47.19
N ASP A 398 -8.34 26.17 -47.90
CA ASP A 398 -9.60 25.56 -48.34
C ASP A 398 -10.44 25.06 -47.17
N GLN A 399 -9.81 24.44 -46.17
CA GLN A 399 -10.50 23.94 -44.98
C GLN A 399 -11.01 25.07 -44.08
N LEU A 400 -10.20 26.10 -43.85
CA LEU A 400 -10.62 27.25 -43.06
C LEU A 400 -11.77 28.01 -43.73
N GLN A 401 -11.73 28.18 -45.06
CA GLN A 401 -12.83 28.78 -45.81
C GLN A 401 -14.11 27.95 -45.73
N ALA A 402 -14.00 26.63 -45.86
CA ALA A 402 -15.14 25.71 -45.76
C ALA A 402 -15.77 25.73 -44.36
N ALA A 403 -14.96 25.72 -43.30
CA ALA A 403 -15.42 25.71 -41.92
C ALA A 403 -16.01 27.06 -41.48
N SER A 404 -15.43 28.18 -41.93
CA SER A 404 -15.81 29.53 -41.47
C SER A 404 -16.83 30.23 -42.36
N GLY A 405 -17.00 29.80 -43.61
CA GLY A 405 -17.76 30.54 -44.63
C GLY A 405 -17.15 31.90 -45.00
N THR A 406 -15.95 32.23 -44.51
CA THR A 406 -15.30 33.52 -44.71
C THR A 406 -14.35 33.44 -45.90
N ARG A 407 -14.51 34.33 -46.89
CA ARG A 407 -13.60 34.41 -48.03
C ARG A 407 -12.28 35.05 -47.61
N LEU A 408 -11.23 34.24 -47.50
CA LEU A 408 -9.89 34.72 -47.14
C LEU A 408 -9.24 35.42 -48.33
N SER A 409 -8.60 36.56 -48.08
CA SER A 409 -7.92 37.36 -49.09
C SER A 409 -6.44 36.97 -49.23
N GLY A 410 -5.87 37.09 -50.43
CA GLY A 410 -4.49 36.68 -50.72
C GLY A 410 -4.37 35.24 -51.21
N ASN A 411 -3.22 34.88 -51.79
CA ASN A 411 -2.93 33.54 -52.31
C ASN A 411 -2.01 32.77 -51.34
N HIS A 412 -2.47 32.61 -50.10
CA HIS A 412 -1.74 31.91 -49.04
C HIS A 412 -2.17 30.45 -48.99
N LYS A 413 -1.22 29.54 -48.71
CA LYS A 413 -1.51 28.09 -48.63
C LYS A 413 -2.08 27.67 -47.28
N GLN A 414 -1.69 28.37 -46.22
CA GLN A 414 -2.03 28.05 -44.83
C GLN A 414 -2.23 29.32 -44.01
N TRP A 415 -3.09 29.22 -43.02
CA TRP A 415 -3.45 30.26 -42.07
C TRP A 415 -3.14 29.80 -40.65
N CYS A 416 -2.55 30.71 -39.87
CA CYS A 416 -2.12 30.49 -38.51
C CYS A 416 -3.12 31.18 -37.58
N GLN A 417 -3.65 30.43 -36.62
CA GLN A 417 -4.48 30.98 -35.54
C GLN A 417 -3.56 31.62 -34.50
N GLY A 418 -3.82 32.87 -34.13
CA GLY A 418 -3.04 33.60 -33.16
C GLY A 418 -3.36 33.23 -31.71
N ALA A 419 -2.32 33.18 -30.86
CA ALA A 419 -2.46 32.85 -29.44
C ALA A 419 -2.75 34.05 -28.50
N LEU A 420 -2.77 35.29 -29.02
CA LEU A 420 -3.15 36.49 -28.27
C LEU A 420 -4.61 36.86 -28.56
N VAL A 421 -5.51 36.69 -27.60
CA VAL A 421 -6.96 36.82 -27.80
C VAL A 421 -7.52 37.99 -27.00
N GLY A 422 -8.46 38.71 -27.61
CA GLY A 422 -9.17 39.79 -26.96
C GLY A 422 -10.31 39.27 -26.08
N GLN A 423 -10.31 39.63 -24.79
CA GLN A 423 -11.42 39.37 -23.88
C GLN A 423 -12.01 40.67 -23.31
N SER A 424 -13.33 40.66 -23.10
CA SER A 424 -14.05 41.75 -22.47
C SER A 424 -14.36 41.41 -21.02
N THR A 425 -13.45 41.73 -20.10
CA THR A 425 -13.73 41.72 -18.66
C THR A 425 -14.56 42.96 -18.32
N GLY A 426 -15.89 42.81 -18.23
CA GLY A 426 -16.77 43.92 -17.88
C GLY A 426 -16.42 44.52 -16.50
N ARG A 427 -16.88 45.75 -16.20
CA ARG A 427 -16.71 46.37 -14.86
C ARG A 427 -17.31 45.58 -13.68
N SER A 428 -18.03 44.50 -13.97
CA SER A 428 -18.65 43.57 -13.03
C SER A 428 -17.98 42.19 -12.96
N SER A 429 -16.90 41.92 -13.72
CA SER A 429 -16.21 40.61 -13.63
C SER A 429 -15.33 40.57 -12.40
N SER A 430 -15.29 39.43 -11.71
CA SER A 430 -14.45 39.19 -10.52
C SER A 430 -12.97 38.91 -10.84
N GLN A 431 -12.56 38.99 -12.11
CA GLN A 431 -11.24 38.59 -12.61
C GLN A 431 -10.43 39.77 -13.18
N PRO A 432 -9.09 39.77 -13.03
CA PRO A 432 -8.16 40.67 -13.72
C PRO A 432 -8.29 40.67 -15.25
N PRO A 433 -7.97 41.79 -15.91
CA PRO A 433 -8.12 41.94 -17.37
C PRO A 433 -7.13 41.11 -18.21
N PHE A 434 -6.03 40.65 -17.62
CA PHE A 434 -5.01 39.84 -18.28
C PHE A 434 -4.99 38.42 -17.70
N LEU A 435 -5.04 37.43 -18.58
CA LEU A 435 -4.88 36.01 -18.29
C LEU A 435 -3.80 35.47 -19.22
N ILE A 436 -2.67 35.05 -18.66
CA ILE A 436 -1.45 34.73 -19.39
C ILE A 436 -1.20 33.23 -19.28
N GLY A 437 -1.50 32.54 -20.38
CA GLY A 437 -1.49 31.09 -20.48
C GLY A 437 -0.20 30.45 -20.99
N ASP A 438 -0.30 29.17 -21.35
CA ASP A 438 0.82 28.30 -21.76
C ASP A 438 1.65 28.85 -22.92
N ALA A 439 1.01 29.54 -23.87
CA ALA A 439 1.71 30.24 -24.96
C ALA A 439 2.82 31.17 -24.45
N PHE A 440 2.65 31.78 -23.28
CA PHE A 440 3.71 32.53 -22.58
C PHE A 440 4.55 31.61 -21.67
N ILE A 441 3.92 30.74 -20.88
CA ILE A 441 4.62 29.94 -19.84
C ILE A 441 5.67 29.02 -20.45
N LYS A 442 5.49 28.50 -21.67
CA LYS A 442 6.52 27.78 -22.44
C LYS A 442 7.84 28.54 -22.65
N ASN A 443 7.82 29.87 -22.53
CA ASN A 443 8.98 30.73 -22.80
C ASN A 443 9.80 31.05 -21.54
N VAL A 444 9.30 30.70 -20.35
CA VAL A 444 9.89 31.07 -19.07
C VAL A 444 9.75 29.95 -18.06
N TYR A 445 10.73 29.79 -17.18
CA TYR A 445 10.51 28.97 -15.99
C TYR A 445 9.65 29.76 -15.01
N THR A 446 8.59 29.14 -14.49
CA THR A 446 7.63 29.81 -13.60
C THR A 446 7.59 29.12 -12.23
N ALA A 447 7.81 29.87 -11.17
CA ALA A 447 7.78 29.40 -9.79
C ALA A 447 6.65 30.09 -9.02
N TYR A 448 5.84 29.33 -8.30
CA TYR A 448 4.69 29.80 -7.52
C TYR A 448 5.02 29.63 -6.04
N ARG A 449 5.28 30.74 -5.35
CA ARG A 449 5.74 30.74 -3.95
C ARG A 449 4.59 31.03 -3.01
N TYR A 450 4.43 30.16 -2.01
CA TYR A 450 3.42 30.25 -0.97
C TYR A 450 3.72 31.34 0.06
N ASP A 451 4.98 31.46 0.51
CA ASP A 451 5.34 32.34 1.63
C ASP A 451 6.74 33.00 1.44
N PRO A 452 6.84 34.33 1.31
CA PRO A 452 5.73 35.25 1.07
C PRO A 452 5.14 35.02 -0.34
N PRO A 453 3.81 35.18 -0.52
CA PRO A 453 3.14 34.94 -1.79
C PRO A 453 3.74 35.72 -2.96
N ALA A 454 4.25 35.01 -3.97
CA ALA A 454 4.87 35.61 -5.15
C ALA A 454 4.93 34.64 -6.33
N ILE A 455 5.08 35.18 -7.55
CA ILE A 455 5.42 34.41 -8.75
C ILE A 455 6.83 34.79 -9.20
N GLY A 456 7.70 33.80 -9.35
CA GLY A 456 9.06 33.93 -9.85
C GLY A 456 9.15 33.57 -11.31
N PHE A 457 9.81 34.41 -12.10
CA PHE A 457 10.11 34.12 -13.51
C PHE A 457 11.61 34.07 -13.75
N ALA A 458 12.08 33.14 -14.59
CA ALA A 458 13.47 33.10 -15.03
C ALA A 458 13.60 32.69 -16.51
N PRO A 459 14.63 33.17 -17.23
CA PRO A 459 14.96 32.66 -18.56
C PRO A 459 15.27 31.17 -18.52
N LEU A 460 14.74 30.40 -19.48
CA LEU A 460 15.03 28.98 -19.62
C LEU A 460 16.52 28.71 -19.84
N SER A 461 17.00 27.57 -19.33
CA SER A 461 18.35 27.09 -19.63
C SER A 461 18.47 26.64 -21.08
N SER A 462 19.69 26.50 -21.59
CA SER A 462 19.89 26.01 -22.96
C SER A 462 19.30 24.62 -23.16
N SER A 463 19.37 23.74 -22.17
CA SER A 463 18.75 22.41 -22.23
C SER A 463 17.21 22.47 -22.24
N ALA A 464 16.61 23.39 -21.49
CA ALA A 464 15.16 23.58 -21.46
C ALA A 464 14.61 24.35 -22.69
N ASN A 465 15.48 25.07 -23.39
CA ASN A 465 15.11 25.94 -24.52
C ASN A 465 15.39 25.33 -25.91
N ASN A 466 16.05 24.16 -25.99
CA ASN A 466 16.60 23.61 -27.23
C ASN A 466 15.61 22.80 -28.09
N THR A 467 14.57 23.45 -28.59
CA THR A 467 13.85 22.99 -29.80
C THR A 467 13.83 24.11 -30.85
N PHE A 468 14.80 24.00 -31.77
CA PHE A 468 15.11 24.78 -32.98
C PHE A 468 15.92 26.10 -32.86
N GLY A 469 17.14 26.09 -33.42
CA GLY A 469 17.73 27.26 -34.11
C GLY A 469 17.40 27.20 -35.62
N PRO A 470 17.78 28.19 -36.46
CA PRO A 470 18.38 29.49 -36.21
C PRO A 470 17.48 30.62 -36.75
N ASN A 471 16.65 31.20 -35.88
CA ASN A 471 16.15 32.59 -36.01
C ASN A 471 15.90 33.14 -34.59
N GLY A 472 16.86 32.84 -33.71
CA GLY A 472 16.78 33.15 -32.29
C GLY A 472 16.83 34.65 -32.03
N ALA A 473 15.87 35.13 -31.24
CA ALA A 473 16.22 36.04 -30.17
C ALA A 473 16.41 35.17 -28.93
N ALA A 474 17.66 34.79 -28.64
CA ALA A 474 18.01 34.19 -27.37
C ALA A 474 17.64 35.16 -26.24
N ASN A 475 17.00 34.65 -25.19
CA ASN A 475 16.66 35.42 -23.99
C ASN A 475 17.93 35.62 -23.13
N THR A 476 18.93 36.33 -23.67
CA THR A 476 20.14 36.72 -22.92
C THR A 476 19.99 38.14 -22.39
N GLY A 477 19.16 38.30 -21.36
CA GLY A 477 19.23 39.47 -20.48
C GLY A 477 20.40 39.34 -19.53
N SER A 478 21.61 39.69 -19.98
CA SER A 478 22.80 39.79 -19.13
C SER A 478 22.58 40.86 -18.06
N GLY A 479 22.66 40.46 -16.79
CA GLY A 479 22.89 41.40 -15.69
C GLY A 479 24.18 42.19 -15.92
N GLY A 480 24.14 43.49 -15.67
CA GLY A 480 25.29 44.38 -15.76
C GLY A 480 25.36 45.26 -14.51
N GLY A 481 26.21 44.88 -13.57
CA GLY A 481 26.68 45.76 -12.50
C GLY A 481 27.50 46.93 -13.08
N ALA A 482 27.44 48.06 -12.38
CA ALA A 482 28.01 49.34 -12.77
C ALA A 482 29.53 49.34 -13.00
N ALA A 483 30.00 50.03 -14.06
CA ALA A 483 31.08 51.03 -13.99
C ALA A 483 31.30 51.77 -15.35
N ALA A 484 31.25 53.11 -15.26
CA ALA A 484 32.11 54.12 -15.89
C ALA A 484 32.29 54.24 -17.44
N THR A 485 31.90 55.42 -17.92
CA THR A 485 32.58 56.34 -18.87
C THR A 485 32.82 55.93 -20.33
N GLY A 486 32.32 56.74 -21.28
CA GLY A 486 32.85 56.76 -22.65
C GLY A 486 31.93 57.35 -23.73
N SER A 487 32.05 58.65 -23.94
CA SER A 487 31.54 59.51 -25.02
C SER A 487 31.44 58.96 -26.47
N SER A 488 30.45 59.51 -27.20
CA SER A 488 30.42 60.01 -28.61
C SER A 488 30.16 59.11 -29.84
N GLY A 489 29.25 59.62 -30.69
CA GLY A 489 29.26 59.49 -32.17
C GLY A 489 28.03 58.74 -32.74
N ALA A 490 26.92 59.38 -33.13
CA ALA A 490 26.66 60.17 -34.36
C ALA A 490 26.40 59.34 -35.64
N GLY A 491 25.28 59.66 -36.33
CA GLY A 491 24.96 59.28 -37.72
C GLY A 491 23.63 58.51 -37.87
N SER A 492 22.46 59.16 -38.04
CA SER A 492 21.85 59.60 -39.33
C SER A 492 21.54 58.42 -40.28
N THR A 493 20.43 58.29 -41.02
CA THR A 493 19.29 59.14 -41.40
C THR A 493 18.37 58.30 -42.30
N GLY A 494 17.08 58.67 -42.41
CA GLY A 494 16.28 58.46 -43.63
C GLY A 494 14.95 57.72 -43.40
N THR A 495 13.87 58.34 -42.91
CA THR A 495 12.84 59.16 -43.59
C THR A 495 12.09 58.54 -44.76
N GLY A 496 10.75 58.52 -44.64
CA GLY A 496 9.76 58.48 -45.72
C GLY A 496 8.46 57.79 -45.26
N SER A 497 7.53 58.41 -44.51
CA SER A 497 6.55 59.49 -44.81
C SER A 497 5.46 59.15 -45.83
N GLY A 498 4.20 59.21 -45.38
CA GLY A 498 2.98 59.45 -46.19
C GLY A 498 1.81 58.54 -45.80
N SER A 499 0.87 58.92 -44.90
CA SER A 499 -0.35 59.75 -45.13
C SER A 499 -1.38 59.07 -46.06
N SER A 500 -2.70 59.04 -45.87
CA SER A 500 -3.66 59.54 -44.87
C SER A 500 -5.08 59.29 -45.46
N SER A 501 -6.11 59.32 -44.59
CA SER A 501 -7.54 59.60 -44.89
C SER A 501 -8.36 58.51 -45.62
N GLY A 502 -9.64 58.26 -45.34
CA GLY A 502 -10.58 58.86 -44.39
C GLY A 502 -12.03 58.40 -44.69
N SER A 503 -12.82 58.32 -43.60
CA SER A 503 -14.26 58.57 -43.46
C SER A 503 -15.34 57.64 -44.08
N GLY A 504 -16.24 57.19 -43.18
CA GLY A 504 -17.67 57.55 -43.27
C GLY A 504 -18.69 56.41 -43.34
N GLY A 505 -19.60 56.33 -42.33
CA GLY A 505 -21.02 56.03 -42.60
C GLY A 505 -21.73 54.90 -41.84
N LYS A 506 -22.31 55.25 -40.69
CA LYS A 506 -23.47 54.72 -39.93
C LYS A 506 -24.41 53.68 -40.60
N SER A 507 -24.87 52.67 -39.84
CA SER A 507 -26.28 52.51 -39.35
C SER A 507 -26.69 51.08 -38.91
N ALA A 508 -27.21 50.99 -37.69
CA ALA A 508 -28.33 50.20 -37.14
C ALA A 508 -28.48 48.67 -37.38
N ALA A 509 -28.30 47.93 -36.27
CA ALA A 509 -29.18 46.96 -35.61
C ALA A 509 -30.09 45.99 -36.42
N SER A 510 -29.85 44.68 -36.25
CA SER A 510 -30.88 43.71 -35.82
C SER A 510 -30.24 42.36 -35.41
N LYS A 511 -30.94 41.65 -34.52
CA LYS A 511 -30.60 40.34 -33.91
C LYS A 511 -30.50 39.21 -34.96
N VAL A 512 -29.54 38.30 -34.80
CA VAL A 512 -29.58 36.93 -35.36
C VAL A 512 -28.96 35.94 -34.38
N GLU A 513 -29.61 34.79 -34.28
CA GLU A 513 -29.33 33.58 -33.49
C GLU A 513 -27.92 33.01 -33.71
N VAL A 514 -27.33 32.47 -32.64
CA VAL A 514 -26.09 31.69 -32.70
C VAL A 514 -26.45 30.22 -32.81
N GLY A 515 -26.15 29.64 -33.97
CA GLY A 515 -26.10 28.21 -34.18
C GLY A 515 -25.06 27.89 -35.25
N ALA A 516 -23.89 27.39 -34.83
CA ALA A 516 -22.99 26.54 -35.63
C ALA A 516 -21.71 26.25 -34.84
N SER A 517 -21.56 25.02 -34.33
CA SER A 517 -20.26 24.35 -34.05
C SER A 517 -20.53 22.88 -33.73
N ALA A 518 -20.92 22.11 -34.75
CA ALA A 518 -21.07 20.66 -34.69
C ALA A 518 -20.55 20.05 -35.99
N LEU A 519 -19.24 20.18 -36.23
CA LEU A 519 -18.54 19.47 -37.28
C LEU A 519 -17.05 19.51 -36.94
N VAL A 520 -16.49 18.39 -36.43
CA VAL A 520 -15.11 17.92 -36.71
C VAL A 520 -14.78 16.56 -36.04
N LEU A 521 -15.44 16.09 -34.97
CA LEU A 521 -14.95 14.90 -34.21
C LEU A 521 -15.52 13.50 -34.56
N ALA A 522 -16.04 13.24 -35.77
CA ALA A 522 -16.77 11.99 -36.05
C ALA A 522 -16.00 10.85 -36.76
N ALA A 523 -14.67 10.91 -36.97
CA ALA A 523 -14.02 10.04 -37.97
C ALA A 523 -13.01 8.97 -37.49
N VAL A 524 -12.80 8.70 -36.19
CA VAL A 524 -11.71 7.77 -35.75
C VAL A 524 -12.23 6.45 -35.13
N GLY A 525 -13.55 6.29 -34.93
CA GLY A 525 -14.14 5.21 -34.13
C GLY A 525 -14.18 3.79 -34.72
N ALA A 526 -13.47 3.45 -35.79
CA ALA A 526 -13.65 2.17 -36.47
C ALA A 526 -12.35 1.51 -36.95
N LEU A 527 -11.49 0.99 -36.05
CA LEU A 527 -10.52 -0.07 -36.44
C LEU A 527 -9.80 -0.88 -35.32
N VAL A 528 -10.26 -0.92 -34.06
CA VAL A 528 -9.55 -1.66 -32.99
C VAL A 528 -10.38 -2.82 -32.42
N SER A 529 -11.02 -3.58 -33.30
CA SER A 529 -11.59 -4.91 -32.98
C SER A 529 -10.84 -5.99 -33.75
N ALA A 530 -9.59 -6.25 -33.34
CA ALA A 530 -8.87 -7.50 -33.62
C ALA A 530 -7.49 -7.43 -32.96
N LEU A 531 -7.35 -8.00 -31.75
CA LEU A 531 -6.15 -8.67 -31.22
C LEU A 531 -6.47 -9.15 -29.80
N THR A 532 -6.89 -10.40 -29.70
CA THR A 532 -7.14 -11.14 -28.46
C THR A 532 -5.86 -11.78 -27.91
N SER A 533 -5.89 -12.03 -26.60
CA SER A 533 -5.12 -13.03 -25.83
C SER A 533 -3.67 -12.74 -25.42
N ALA A 534 -3.51 -12.21 -24.21
CA ALA A 534 -2.46 -12.60 -23.26
C ALA A 534 -2.90 -12.19 -21.85
N HIS A 535 -2.96 -13.13 -20.90
CA HIS A 535 -3.13 -12.83 -19.48
C HIS A 535 -1.85 -12.22 -18.90
N PRO A 536 -1.92 -11.13 -18.10
CA PRO A 536 -0.88 -10.81 -17.13
C PRO A 536 -1.41 -10.88 -15.69
N SER A 537 -0.65 -11.59 -14.86
CA SER A 537 -0.76 -11.68 -13.40
C SER A 537 -0.52 -10.33 -12.68
N PRO A 538 -0.87 -10.20 -11.38
CA PRO A 538 -1.10 -8.92 -10.71
C PRO A 538 0.15 -8.11 -10.39
N VAL A 539 0.00 -6.79 -10.50
CA VAL A 539 0.99 -5.74 -10.22
C VAL A 539 0.91 -5.33 -8.73
N PHE A 540 1.81 -5.90 -7.92
CA PHE A 540 2.63 -5.05 -7.06
C PHE A 540 3.99 -4.96 -7.76
N PRO A 541 4.70 -3.81 -7.72
CA PRO A 541 6.11 -3.87 -8.00
C PRO A 541 6.70 -4.85 -6.99
N PRO A 542 7.52 -5.83 -7.43
CA PRO A 542 8.29 -6.60 -6.47
C PRO A 542 9.04 -5.57 -5.61
N HIS A 543 9.06 -5.76 -4.28
CA HIS A 543 10.18 -5.25 -3.50
C HIS A 543 11.42 -5.53 -4.34
N GLY A 544 12.11 -4.45 -4.74
CA GLY A 544 12.98 -4.44 -5.92
C GLY A 544 13.77 -5.73 -6.02
N ALA A 545 13.86 -6.27 -7.24
CA ALA A 545 14.61 -7.45 -7.60
C ALA A 545 15.85 -7.71 -6.71
N HIS A 546 15.62 -8.33 -5.56
CA HIS A 546 16.41 -9.45 -5.07
C HIS A 546 15.66 -10.74 -5.41
N GLY A 547 15.02 -10.76 -6.58
CA GLY A 547 14.93 -12.00 -7.32
C GLY A 547 16.36 -12.47 -7.58
N GLY A 548 16.75 -13.58 -6.96
CA GLY A 548 17.82 -14.40 -7.53
C GLY A 548 19.26 -14.03 -7.20
N ALA A 549 19.52 -13.28 -6.15
CA ALA A 549 20.84 -13.27 -5.53
C ALA A 549 20.83 -14.09 -4.25
N ARG A 550 20.44 -15.36 -4.32
CA ARG A 550 20.78 -16.25 -3.20
C ARG A 550 22.28 -16.34 -3.20
N PHE A 551 22.93 -15.82 -2.15
CA PHE A 551 24.32 -16.11 -1.93
C PHE A 551 24.51 -17.62 -2.10
N PRO A 552 25.42 -18.04 -2.99
CA PRO A 552 25.64 -19.46 -3.20
C PRO A 552 25.98 -20.12 -1.85
N LEU A 553 25.54 -21.38 -1.67
CA LEU A 553 26.02 -22.21 -0.57
C LEU A 553 27.45 -22.63 -0.91
N LEU A 554 28.40 -21.72 -0.69
CA LEU A 554 29.80 -21.94 -0.99
C LEU A 554 30.42 -22.86 0.06
N PRO A 555 31.45 -23.63 -0.31
CA PRO A 555 32.25 -24.35 0.66
C PRO A 555 32.74 -23.40 1.76
N PRO A 556 32.69 -23.82 3.04
CA PRO A 556 33.27 -23.03 4.11
C PRO A 556 34.78 -22.88 3.87
N ARG A 557 35.37 -21.78 4.33
CA ARG A 557 36.82 -21.60 4.30
C ARG A 557 37.52 -22.73 5.07
N ALA A 558 38.69 -23.14 4.59
CA ALA A 558 39.48 -24.18 5.24
C ALA A 558 39.96 -23.71 6.62
N SER A 559 39.25 -24.12 7.66
CA SER A 559 39.56 -23.85 9.06
C SER A 559 39.20 -25.05 9.92
N GLN A 560 40.02 -25.33 10.94
CA GLN A 560 39.62 -26.31 11.95
C GLN A 560 38.55 -25.70 12.86
N PRO A 561 37.44 -26.42 13.15
CA PRO A 561 36.45 -25.96 14.11
C PRO A 561 37.03 -25.90 15.53
N PRO A 562 36.53 -25.01 16.40
CA PRO A 562 36.77 -25.08 17.83
C PRO A 562 36.23 -26.38 18.43
N ALA A 563 36.86 -26.85 19.52
CA ALA A 563 36.39 -28.02 20.25
C ALA A 563 34.97 -27.82 20.78
N TYR A 564 34.16 -28.87 20.77
CA TYR A 564 32.78 -28.78 21.22
C TYR A 564 32.72 -28.44 22.72
N PRO A 565 31.91 -27.44 23.14
CA PRO A 565 32.03 -26.84 24.47
C PRO A 565 31.55 -27.71 25.62
N ARG A 566 30.74 -28.75 25.37
CA ARG A 566 30.11 -29.57 26.41
C ARG A 566 30.14 -31.06 26.07
N THR A 567 30.31 -31.90 27.09
CA THR A 567 30.26 -33.38 26.97
C THR A 567 29.27 -34.03 27.94
N GLU A 568 28.46 -33.22 28.63
CA GLU A 568 27.53 -33.72 29.65
C GLU A 568 26.43 -34.58 29.01
N PRO A 569 26.12 -35.76 29.58
CA PRO A 569 25.08 -36.63 29.06
C PRO A 569 23.67 -36.13 29.45
N LEU A 570 22.73 -36.21 28.50
CA LEU A 570 21.29 -36.02 28.77
C LEU A 570 20.68 -37.33 29.30
N ALA A 571 19.85 -37.24 30.35
CA ALA A 571 19.19 -38.41 30.93
C ALA A 571 17.65 -38.27 30.94
N PRO A 572 16.90 -39.34 30.62
CA PRO A 572 17.33 -40.61 30.01
C PRO A 572 17.37 -40.55 28.47
N LEU A 573 18.32 -41.27 27.86
CA LEU A 573 18.35 -41.48 26.40
C LEU A 573 17.11 -42.29 25.95
N PRO A 574 16.43 -41.96 24.83
CA PRO A 574 15.42 -42.82 24.22
C PRO A 574 16.01 -44.19 23.89
N ARG A 575 15.21 -45.24 24.10
CA ARG A 575 15.66 -46.62 23.88
C ARG A 575 16.06 -46.82 22.42
N GLY A 576 17.22 -47.43 22.18
CA GLY A 576 17.67 -47.78 20.84
C GLY A 576 18.27 -46.62 20.03
N TYR A 577 18.68 -45.52 20.68
CA TYR A 577 19.39 -44.41 20.04
C TYR A 577 20.71 -44.09 20.76
N GLU A 578 21.71 -43.72 19.97
CA GLU A 578 23.00 -43.19 20.42
C GLU A 578 23.05 -41.68 20.19
N ARG A 579 23.46 -40.93 21.22
CA ARG A 579 23.63 -39.47 21.17
C ARG A 579 25.06 -39.09 20.84
N SER A 580 25.25 -38.09 19.98
CA SER A 580 26.55 -37.46 19.70
C SER A 580 26.40 -35.94 19.49
N LEU A 581 27.50 -35.20 19.67
CA LEU A 581 27.56 -33.74 19.56
C LEU A 581 28.52 -33.35 18.43
N HIS A 582 28.15 -32.32 17.67
CA HIS A 582 28.81 -31.96 16.43
C HIS A 582 28.92 -30.45 16.23
N ALA A 583 30.07 -30.00 15.74
CA ALA A 583 30.24 -28.68 15.16
C ALA A 583 30.06 -28.77 13.63
N LEU A 584 29.09 -28.01 13.10
CA LEU A 584 28.75 -27.96 11.68
C LEU A 584 29.16 -26.62 11.08
N PRO A 585 29.68 -26.56 9.84
CA PRO A 585 29.98 -25.28 9.21
C PRO A 585 28.68 -24.51 8.88
N ALA A 586 28.63 -23.25 9.30
CA ALA A 586 27.56 -22.33 8.91
C ALA A 586 27.68 -21.95 7.43
N ALA A 587 26.58 -21.49 6.83
CA ALA A 587 26.54 -21.02 5.46
C ALA A 587 27.49 -19.83 5.25
N TYR A 588 28.23 -19.87 4.15
CA TYR A 588 29.27 -18.89 3.80
C TYR A 588 29.05 -18.31 2.39
N PRO A 589 29.32 -17.00 2.17
CA PRO A 589 29.47 -15.95 3.19
C PRO A 589 28.17 -15.70 3.95
N ARG A 590 28.19 -15.08 5.14
CA ARG A 590 26.95 -14.58 5.80
C ARG A 590 26.31 -13.47 4.95
N ALA A 591 25.01 -13.24 5.06
CA ALA A 591 24.29 -12.29 4.20
C ALA A 591 24.68 -10.83 4.44
N LEU A 592 25.11 -10.49 5.66
CA LEU A 592 25.58 -9.15 6.03
C LEU A 592 27.07 -9.19 6.36
N VAL A 593 27.79 -8.12 6.00
CA VAL A 593 29.22 -7.98 6.31
C VAL A 593 29.43 -7.98 7.82
N GLU A 594 28.58 -7.25 8.56
CA GLU A 594 28.65 -7.08 10.02
C GLU A 594 28.03 -8.26 10.81
N SER A 595 27.71 -9.38 10.15
CA SER A 595 27.36 -10.64 10.82
C SER A 595 28.56 -11.42 11.35
N SER A 596 29.77 -11.02 10.95
CA SER A 596 31.03 -11.49 11.53
C SER A 596 31.80 -10.32 12.13
N GLY A 597 32.51 -10.57 13.21
CA GLY A 597 33.21 -9.54 13.98
C GLY A 597 34.18 -10.16 14.98
N ASP A 598 34.37 -9.51 16.12
CA ASP A 598 35.23 -9.93 17.22
C ASP A 598 34.44 -10.15 18.53
N LEU A 599 33.11 -10.34 18.42
CA LEU A 599 32.24 -10.43 19.59
C LEU A 599 32.20 -11.85 20.18
N SER A 600 32.03 -11.85 21.49
CA SER A 600 32.00 -13.00 22.38
C SER A 600 30.74 -12.97 23.24
N ARG A 601 30.47 -14.06 23.97
CA ARG A 601 29.34 -14.13 24.91
C ARG A 601 29.28 -12.96 25.89
N SER A 602 30.43 -12.54 26.41
CA SER A 602 30.56 -11.46 27.39
C SER A 602 30.52 -10.06 26.78
N SER A 603 30.52 -9.93 25.45
CA SER A 603 30.49 -8.65 24.78
C SER A 603 29.19 -7.90 25.05
N LYS A 604 29.24 -6.58 24.95
CA LYS A 604 28.09 -5.68 25.11
C LYS A 604 28.03 -4.70 23.94
N PRO A 605 27.79 -5.16 22.71
CA PRO A 605 27.97 -4.36 21.49
C PRO A 605 27.05 -3.14 21.40
N PHE A 606 26.01 -3.07 22.23
CA PHE A 606 25.02 -2.00 22.22
C PHE A 606 25.15 -1.06 23.44
N SER A 607 25.98 -1.41 24.41
CA SER A 607 26.17 -0.64 25.65
C SER A 607 27.31 0.36 25.50
N GLU A 608 27.14 1.56 26.06
CA GLU A 608 28.24 2.49 26.28
C GLU A 608 29.14 1.95 27.42
N GLU A 609 30.48 1.98 27.25
CA GLU A 609 31.46 1.23 28.06
C GLU A 609 31.57 1.59 29.56
N THR A 610 30.71 2.44 30.11
CA THR A 610 30.66 2.72 31.55
C THR A 610 29.23 2.72 32.09
N VAL A 611 28.82 1.59 32.67
CA VAL A 611 27.62 1.51 33.53
C VAL A 611 28.02 1.89 34.95
N ALA A 612 27.41 2.94 35.51
CA ALA A 612 27.66 3.33 36.89
C ALA A 612 27.28 2.21 37.86
N ALA A 613 28.12 1.94 38.86
CA ALA A 613 27.88 0.88 39.85
C ALA A 613 26.58 1.05 40.67
N THR A 614 26.01 2.26 40.67
CA THR A 614 24.78 2.63 41.38
C THR A 614 23.80 3.35 40.46
N GLU A 615 23.41 2.71 39.35
CA GLU A 615 22.33 3.23 38.50
C GLU A 615 20.96 3.12 39.19
N SER A 616 20.16 4.19 39.15
CA SER A 616 18.74 4.15 39.51
C SER A 616 17.93 3.30 38.53
N LYS A 617 16.69 2.95 38.91
CA LYS A 617 15.78 2.18 38.04
C LYS A 617 15.45 2.95 36.76
N GLU A 618 15.32 4.26 36.87
CA GLU A 618 15.04 5.20 35.79
C GLU A 618 16.24 5.30 34.83
N GLU A 619 17.45 5.46 35.37
CA GLU A 619 18.70 5.49 34.57
C GLU A 619 18.92 4.16 33.84
N ARG A 620 18.71 3.03 34.52
CA ARG A 620 18.78 1.68 33.92
C ARG A 620 17.78 1.55 32.77
N THR A 621 16.55 2.00 32.98
CA THR A 621 15.50 1.94 31.95
C THR A 621 15.86 2.81 30.73
N ALA A 622 16.39 4.01 30.95
CA ALA A 622 16.83 4.89 29.88
C ALA A 622 18.03 4.33 29.12
N ARG A 623 19.02 3.74 29.81
CA ARG A 623 20.17 3.07 29.20
C ARG A 623 19.72 1.93 28.30
N ILE A 624 18.88 1.02 28.79
CA ILE A 624 18.44 -0.13 28.01
C ILE A 624 17.59 0.29 26.79
N LYS A 625 16.86 1.42 26.87
CA LYS A 625 16.20 2.02 25.70
C LYS A 625 17.22 2.50 24.65
N ARG A 626 18.33 3.12 25.06
CA ARG A 626 19.43 3.50 24.15
C ARG A 626 20.12 2.29 23.52
N GLU A 627 20.36 1.24 24.31
CA GLU A 627 20.94 -0.02 23.82
C GLU A 627 20.03 -0.68 22.78
N ARG A 628 18.71 -0.71 23.02
CA ARG A 628 17.73 -1.16 22.02
C ARG A 628 17.87 -0.36 20.73
N ASP A 629 17.89 0.97 20.81
CA ASP A 629 17.99 1.80 19.62
C ASP A 629 19.32 1.60 18.89
N SER A 630 20.39 1.32 19.64
CA SER A 630 21.68 0.93 19.07
C SER A 630 21.58 -0.38 18.32
N ALA A 631 20.98 -1.43 18.91
CA ALA A 631 20.81 -2.72 18.25
C ALA A 631 20.03 -2.61 16.93
N VAL A 632 18.95 -1.83 16.94
CA VAL A 632 18.13 -1.59 15.74
C VAL A 632 18.89 -0.82 14.68
N ARG A 633 19.61 0.25 15.05
CA ARG A 633 20.46 1.00 14.11
C ARG A 633 21.57 0.14 13.54
N THR A 634 22.29 -0.61 14.38
CA THR A 634 23.34 -1.54 13.94
C THR A 634 22.82 -2.50 12.88
N ARG A 635 21.61 -3.05 13.05
CA ARG A 635 21.02 -3.92 12.03
C ARG A 635 20.58 -3.17 10.77
N ALA A 636 20.04 -1.95 10.90
CA ALA A 636 19.61 -1.15 9.76
C ALA A 636 20.79 -0.64 8.91
N ASP A 637 21.92 -0.32 9.56
CA ASP A 637 23.14 0.18 8.93
C ASP A 637 24.04 -0.95 8.40
N ALA A 638 23.77 -2.21 8.79
CA ALA A 638 24.50 -3.38 8.32
C ALA A 638 24.36 -3.55 6.80
N ARG A 639 25.48 -3.83 6.14
CA ARG A 639 25.57 -3.83 4.68
C ARG A 639 25.42 -5.25 4.13
N PRO A 640 24.53 -5.46 3.14
CA PRO A 640 24.57 -6.68 2.34
C PRO A 640 25.85 -6.69 1.48
N TRP A 641 26.35 -7.86 1.10
CA TRP A 641 27.42 -7.93 0.10
C TRP A 641 26.90 -7.53 -1.29
N ASP A 642 27.75 -6.91 -2.11
CA ASP A 642 27.46 -6.65 -3.52
C ASP A 642 27.49 -7.98 -4.29
N VAL A 643 26.40 -8.29 -5.00
CA VAL A 643 26.19 -9.60 -5.63
C VAL A 643 26.80 -9.67 -7.04
N SER A 644 27.23 -8.53 -7.60
CA SER A 644 28.04 -8.53 -8.84
C SER A 644 29.41 -9.19 -8.65
N ASP A 645 29.80 -9.37 -7.39
CA ASP A 645 31.10 -9.80 -6.92
C ASP A 645 31.09 -11.26 -6.42
N ALA A 646 29.94 -11.86 -6.08
CA ALA A 646 29.89 -13.17 -5.41
C ALA A 646 30.35 -14.38 -6.26
N GLY A 647 30.52 -14.18 -7.58
CA GLY A 647 31.10 -15.18 -8.50
C GLY A 647 32.56 -14.91 -8.90
N GLU A 648 33.06 -13.69 -8.69
CA GLU A 648 34.40 -13.24 -9.13
C GLU A 648 35.30 -12.77 -7.97
N VAL A 649 34.76 -12.61 -6.77
CA VAL A 649 35.55 -12.23 -5.59
C VAL A 649 36.41 -13.40 -5.16
N GLU A 650 37.72 -13.22 -5.31
CA GLU A 650 38.74 -14.08 -4.74
C GLU A 650 38.37 -14.42 -3.27
N PRO A 651 38.37 -15.71 -2.88
CA PRO A 651 38.00 -16.15 -1.54
C PRO A 651 38.72 -15.41 -0.41
N GLU A 652 39.82 -14.73 -0.68
CA GLU A 652 40.63 -13.93 0.25
C GLU A 652 40.02 -12.53 0.52
N ALA A 653 39.28 -11.94 -0.43
CA ALA A 653 38.70 -10.60 -0.32
C ALA A 653 37.44 -10.52 0.57
N LEU A 654 36.77 -11.64 0.84
CA LEU A 654 35.61 -11.72 1.75
C LEU A 654 35.97 -11.69 3.25
N SER A 655 37.26 -11.55 3.60
CA SER A 655 37.97 -11.46 4.92
C SER A 655 37.35 -11.95 6.27
N THR A 656 36.17 -12.57 6.34
CA THR A 656 35.52 -12.95 7.60
C THR A 656 35.91 -14.37 8.04
N ALA A 657 36.00 -14.55 9.37
CA ALA A 657 36.25 -15.86 9.97
C ALA A 657 35.02 -16.78 9.78
N PRO A 658 35.22 -18.10 9.57
CA PRO A 658 34.14 -19.05 9.45
C PRO A 658 33.39 -19.20 10.79
N GLN A 659 32.07 -19.35 10.70
CA GLN A 659 31.18 -19.57 11.84
C GLN A 659 30.68 -21.02 11.86
N TRP A 660 30.30 -21.48 13.05
CA TRP A 660 29.97 -22.85 13.36
C TRP A 660 28.62 -22.96 14.06
N ILE A 661 27.90 -24.04 13.77
CA ILE A 661 26.62 -24.38 14.39
C ILE A 661 26.84 -25.56 15.32
N ALA A 662 26.41 -25.42 16.56
CA ALA A 662 26.35 -26.54 17.48
C ALA A 662 25.14 -27.41 17.15
N ALA A 663 25.38 -28.71 17.00
CA ALA A 663 24.34 -29.68 16.70
C ALA A 663 24.43 -30.90 17.59
N GLU A 664 23.27 -31.44 17.93
CA GLU A 664 23.10 -32.71 18.62
C GLU A 664 22.47 -33.72 17.68
N ARG A 665 23.05 -34.91 17.59
CA ARG A 665 22.55 -36.02 16.77
C ARG A 665 22.11 -37.16 17.67
N TRP A 666 20.97 -37.77 17.33
CA TRP A 666 20.53 -39.06 17.85
C TRP A 666 20.40 -40.03 16.69
N ARG A 667 21.23 -41.07 16.66
CA ARG A 667 21.22 -42.11 15.63
C ARG A 667 20.62 -43.39 16.19
N ARG A 668 19.70 -44.00 15.46
CA ARG A 668 19.15 -45.32 15.79
C ARG A 668 20.25 -46.40 15.80
N THR A 669 20.29 -47.25 16.82
CA THR A 669 21.32 -48.28 16.98
C THR A 669 21.05 -49.54 16.17
N GLU A 670 19.78 -49.84 15.86
CA GLU A 670 19.37 -51.01 15.08
C GLU A 670 19.25 -50.70 13.59
N SER A 671 19.76 -51.59 12.72
CA SER A 671 19.79 -51.42 11.26
C SER A 671 18.42 -51.54 10.63
N THR A 672 17.97 -50.50 9.94
CA THR A 672 16.99 -50.56 8.85
C THR A 672 17.72 -50.61 7.51
N ASP A 673 17.02 -50.96 6.43
CA ASP A 673 17.50 -50.59 5.09
C ASP A 673 17.52 -49.05 5.07
N ASP A 674 18.70 -48.43 4.89
CA ASP A 674 18.90 -46.98 4.94
C ASP A 674 18.03 -46.21 3.92
N ALA A 675 17.40 -46.92 2.98
CA ALA A 675 16.47 -46.38 1.98
C ALA A 675 15.06 -46.07 2.52
N GLU A 676 14.63 -46.67 3.63
CA GLU A 676 13.27 -46.52 4.16
C GLU A 676 13.16 -45.54 5.34
N GLY A 677 14.27 -45.22 6.00
CA GLY A 677 14.27 -44.39 7.21
C GLY A 677 14.35 -42.88 6.99
N VAL A 678 13.89 -42.15 8.00
CA VAL A 678 13.72 -40.68 7.95
C VAL A 678 14.74 -39.98 8.83
N THR A 679 15.30 -38.87 8.33
CA THR A 679 16.11 -37.91 9.08
C THR A 679 15.26 -36.73 9.52
N LEU A 680 15.21 -36.44 10.82
CA LEU A 680 14.51 -35.28 11.38
C LEU A 680 15.52 -34.17 11.67
N VAL A 681 15.21 -32.94 11.28
CA VAL A 681 16.07 -31.76 11.52
C VAL A 681 15.28 -30.68 12.24
N PHE A 682 15.66 -30.38 13.47
CA PHE A 682 14.95 -29.50 14.38
C PHE A 682 15.63 -28.13 14.51
N LEU A 683 14.86 -27.06 14.34
CA LEU A 683 15.28 -25.66 14.54
C LEU A 683 14.45 -24.98 15.64
N HIS A 684 15.13 -24.42 16.64
CA HIS A 684 14.50 -23.81 17.82
C HIS A 684 14.08 -22.35 17.60
N ALA A 685 13.28 -21.81 18.53
CA ALA A 685 12.86 -20.41 18.54
C ALA A 685 13.96 -19.45 19.07
N ASN A 686 13.88 -18.16 18.74
CA ASN A 686 14.83 -17.15 19.20
C ASN A 686 14.93 -17.12 20.74
N GLY A 687 16.15 -17.05 21.27
CA GLY A 687 16.42 -17.04 22.72
C GLY A 687 16.45 -18.42 23.40
N PHE A 688 16.09 -19.49 22.69
CA PHE A 688 16.08 -20.87 23.23
C PHE A 688 17.27 -21.70 22.72
N GLN A 689 17.28 -22.98 23.07
CA GLN A 689 18.35 -23.93 22.76
C GLN A 689 17.77 -25.19 22.12
N LYS A 690 18.59 -25.85 21.30
CA LYS A 690 18.27 -27.09 20.59
C LYS A 690 17.72 -28.20 21.49
N GLU A 691 18.17 -28.28 22.75
CA GLU A 691 17.77 -29.33 23.70
C GLU A 691 16.29 -29.26 24.12
N HIS A 692 15.61 -28.11 23.95
CA HIS A 692 14.21 -27.97 24.36
C HIS A 692 13.24 -28.90 23.62
N PHE A 693 13.64 -29.46 22.47
CA PHE A 693 12.86 -30.48 21.76
C PHE A 693 13.02 -31.89 22.31
N HIS A 694 13.97 -32.12 23.22
CA HIS A 694 14.27 -33.45 23.75
C HIS A 694 13.04 -34.14 24.36
N PRO A 695 12.18 -33.48 25.16
CA PRO A 695 10.99 -34.12 25.72
C PRO A 695 9.97 -34.51 24.64
N MET A 696 9.82 -33.69 23.59
CA MET A 696 8.95 -34.00 22.45
C MET A 696 9.47 -35.20 21.67
N ALA A 697 10.76 -35.23 21.33
CA ALA A 697 11.37 -36.34 20.61
C ALA A 697 11.34 -37.64 21.43
N THR A 698 11.61 -37.56 22.73
CA THR A 698 11.52 -38.70 23.66
C THR A 698 10.11 -39.25 23.74
N ALA A 699 9.10 -38.37 23.84
CA ALA A 699 7.70 -38.78 23.84
C ALA A 699 7.27 -39.43 22.52
N LEU A 700 7.78 -38.95 21.38
CA LEU A 700 7.54 -39.54 20.05
C LEU A 700 8.15 -40.94 19.93
N LEU A 701 9.37 -41.14 20.43
CA LEU A 701 10.09 -42.42 20.31
C LEU A 701 9.61 -43.48 21.30
N ASN A 702 9.10 -43.08 22.47
CA ASN A 702 8.65 -44.01 23.51
C ASN A 702 7.16 -44.36 23.42
N ARG A 703 6.48 -44.01 22.33
CA ARG A 703 5.05 -44.30 22.14
C ARG A 703 4.77 -45.80 22.20
N SER A 704 3.65 -46.16 22.82
CA SER A 704 3.20 -47.55 22.93
C SER A 704 2.32 -48.01 21.76
N SER A 705 1.84 -47.08 20.92
CA SER A 705 0.96 -47.37 19.79
C SER A 705 1.05 -46.30 18.72
N ASP A 706 0.89 -46.72 17.47
CA ASP A 706 0.79 -45.84 16.31
C ASP A 706 -0.53 -45.05 16.32
N PRO A 707 -0.55 -43.82 15.79
CA PRO A 707 -1.78 -43.05 15.65
C PRO A 707 -2.73 -43.73 14.66
N THR A 708 -4.04 -43.63 14.93
CA THR A 708 -5.10 -44.20 14.08
C THR A 708 -5.87 -43.15 13.30
N THR A 709 -5.60 -41.87 13.53
CA THR A 709 -6.26 -40.73 12.89
C THR A 709 -5.27 -39.93 12.05
N GLN A 710 -5.80 -39.29 11.02
CA GLN A 710 -5.02 -38.38 10.18
C GLN A 710 -4.64 -37.11 10.97
N PHE A 711 -3.54 -36.48 10.57
CA PHE A 711 -3.17 -35.16 11.06
C PHE A 711 -4.15 -34.12 10.55
N GLY A 712 -4.58 -33.23 11.44
CA GLY A 712 -5.47 -32.14 11.08
C GLY A 712 -6.93 -32.54 10.88
N THR A 713 -7.31 -33.79 11.17
CA THR A 713 -8.71 -34.22 11.15
C THR A 713 -9.01 -35.32 12.18
N PRO A 714 -10.26 -35.43 12.68
CA PRO A 714 -10.72 -36.62 13.40
C PRO A 714 -10.92 -37.87 12.52
N ALA A 715 -10.60 -37.81 11.22
CA ALA A 715 -10.83 -38.96 10.33
C ALA A 715 -9.82 -40.08 10.64
N PRO A 716 -10.24 -41.35 10.63
CA PRO A 716 -9.30 -42.46 10.74
C PRO A 716 -8.39 -42.51 9.50
N LEU A 717 -7.15 -42.99 9.68
CA LEU A 717 -6.29 -43.36 8.56
C LEU A 717 -6.99 -44.47 7.76
N ALA A 718 -7.14 -44.29 6.45
CA ALA A 718 -7.80 -45.29 5.60
C ALA A 718 -6.97 -46.59 5.55
N THR A 719 -5.65 -46.47 5.62
CA THR A 719 -4.73 -47.59 5.78
C THR A 719 -3.99 -47.49 7.12
N PRO A 720 -4.13 -48.47 8.04
CA PRO A 720 -3.32 -48.54 9.24
C PRO A 720 -1.84 -48.59 8.87
N THR A 721 -1.13 -47.49 9.10
CA THR A 721 0.26 -47.29 8.65
C THR A 721 1.13 -47.07 9.88
N ALA A 722 2.15 -47.91 10.05
CA ALA A 722 3.12 -47.75 11.12
C ALA A 722 3.96 -46.48 10.88
N LEU A 723 4.42 -45.86 11.97
CA LEU A 723 5.35 -44.73 11.84
C LEU A 723 6.62 -45.18 11.10
N PRO A 724 7.19 -44.31 10.24
CA PRO A 724 8.42 -44.65 9.54
C PRO A 724 9.55 -44.80 10.56
N PRO A 725 10.54 -45.67 10.29
CA PRO A 725 11.71 -45.74 11.14
C PRO A 725 12.45 -44.39 11.11
N ILE A 726 12.63 -43.79 12.29
CA ILE A 726 13.41 -42.57 12.44
C ILE A 726 14.88 -42.99 12.56
N ASP A 727 15.66 -42.67 11.53
CA ASP A 727 17.05 -43.05 11.47
C ASP A 727 17.92 -42.09 12.28
N ASP A 728 17.68 -40.80 12.06
CA ASP A 728 18.51 -39.71 12.56
C ASP A 728 17.63 -38.58 13.07
N ILE A 729 17.98 -38.01 14.23
CA ILE A 729 17.40 -36.78 14.74
C ILE A 729 18.52 -35.78 14.97
N TRP A 730 18.41 -34.61 14.37
CA TRP A 730 19.38 -33.53 14.50
C TRP A 730 18.70 -32.32 15.13
N PHE A 731 19.21 -31.87 16.28
CA PHE A 731 18.83 -30.59 16.87
C PHE A 731 19.94 -29.58 16.60
N LEU A 732 19.61 -28.46 15.96
CA LEU A 732 20.59 -27.42 15.58
C LEU A 732 20.34 -26.14 16.38
N ASP A 733 21.41 -25.55 16.91
CA ASP A 733 21.40 -24.17 17.36
C ASP A 733 21.58 -23.21 16.17
N ASP A 734 21.15 -21.96 16.30
CA ASP A 734 21.58 -20.87 15.42
C ASP A 734 22.95 -20.32 15.86
N VAL A 735 23.72 -19.68 14.97
CA VAL A 735 25.08 -19.18 15.28
C VAL A 735 25.14 -18.23 16.48
N HIS A 736 24.05 -17.52 16.78
CA HIS A 736 23.91 -16.60 17.92
C HIS A 736 23.30 -17.24 19.17
N HIS A 737 23.06 -18.56 19.17
CA HIS A 737 22.31 -19.24 20.21
C HIS A 737 23.09 -20.38 20.87
N GLY A 738 22.76 -20.64 22.14
CA GLY A 738 23.15 -21.87 22.83
C GLY A 738 24.65 -22.12 22.86
N ASP A 739 25.04 -23.29 22.36
CA ASP A 739 26.45 -23.71 22.27
C ASP A 739 27.18 -23.06 21.09
N SER A 740 26.46 -22.67 20.03
CA SER A 740 27.06 -21.99 18.89
C SER A 740 27.72 -20.67 19.31
N VAL A 741 27.20 -19.99 20.33
CA VAL A 741 27.85 -18.79 20.89
C VAL A 741 29.25 -19.09 21.40
N THR A 742 29.47 -20.27 22.00
CA THR A 742 30.82 -20.69 22.44
C THR A 742 31.67 -21.16 21.27
N LEU A 743 31.10 -21.87 20.31
CA LEU A 743 31.82 -22.27 19.09
C LEU A 743 32.26 -21.07 18.24
N ASN A 744 31.60 -19.92 18.40
CA ASN A 744 31.90 -18.69 17.65
C ASN A 744 32.50 -17.60 18.54
N ASP A 745 33.12 -17.97 19.66
CA ASP A 745 33.73 -16.99 20.56
C ASP A 745 34.78 -16.14 19.83
N GLY A 746 34.59 -14.82 19.84
CA GLY A 746 35.48 -13.86 19.18
C GLY A 746 35.33 -13.76 17.66
N VAL A 747 34.26 -14.33 17.06
CA VAL A 747 34.00 -14.22 15.60
C VAL A 747 32.57 -13.76 15.27
N LEU A 748 31.73 -13.51 16.28
CA LEU A 748 30.35 -13.06 16.08
C LEU A 748 30.29 -11.57 15.74
N GLY A 749 29.29 -11.20 14.94
CA GLY A 749 28.94 -9.82 14.64
C GLY A 749 27.68 -9.34 15.37
N ALA A 750 27.47 -8.03 15.42
CA ALA A 750 26.33 -7.44 16.11
C ALA A 750 25.03 -7.43 15.27
N ALA A 751 25.10 -7.78 13.99
CA ALA A 751 23.96 -7.82 13.07
C ALA A 751 23.63 -9.26 12.64
N LEU A 752 22.36 -9.67 12.76
CA LEU A 752 21.89 -10.99 12.33
C LEU A 752 20.81 -10.87 11.23
N ALA A 753 20.98 -11.64 10.16
CA ALA A 753 19.96 -11.91 9.14
C ALA A 753 19.29 -13.28 9.43
N TRP A 754 17.95 -13.34 9.55
CA TRP A 754 17.27 -14.63 9.79
C TRP A 754 17.39 -15.55 8.57
N GLU A 755 17.58 -14.97 7.39
CA GLU A 755 17.80 -15.68 6.13
C GLU A 755 19.09 -16.49 6.18
N ASP A 756 20.06 -16.10 7.00
CA ASP A 756 21.26 -16.90 7.17
C ASP A 756 20.96 -18.21 7.92
N THR A 757 20.01 -18.25 8.85
CA THR A 757 19.56 -19.49 9.49
C THR A 757 18.85 -20.42 8.49
N ALA A 758 18.10 -19.85 7.54
CA ALA A 758 17.52 -20.61 6.43
C ALA A 758 18.61 -21.18 5.51
N ARG A 759 19.66 -20.40 5.26
CA ARG A 759 20.83 -20.86 4.51
C ARG A 759 21.61 -21.91 5.28
N ASP A 760 21.73 -21.80 6.61
CA ASP A 760 22.42 -22.73 7.49
C ASP A 760 21.80 -24.13 7.44
N VAL A 761 20.47 -24.24 7.55
CA VAL A 761 19.80 -25.53 7.44
C VAL A 761 19.87 -26.09 6.01
N ALA A 762 19.77 -25.25 4.98
CA ALA A 762 19.94 -25.69 3.60
C ALA A 762 21.39 -26.15 3.31
N ASN A 763 22.37 -25.45 3.87
CA ASN A 763 23.79 -25.78 3.85
C ASN A 763 24.01 -27.15 4.49
N PHE A 764 23.42 -27.35 5.68
CA PHE A 764 23.48 -28.60 6.40
C PHE A 764 22.89 -29.76 5.59
N VAL A 765 21.63 -29.66 5.15
CA VAL A 765 20.92 -30.76 4.46
C VAL A 765 21.47 -31.07 3.06
N LYS A 766 22.07 -30.08 2.40
CA LYS A 766 22.59 -30.28 1.04
C LYS A 766 24.01 -30.85 1.02
N HIS A 767 24.81 -30.56 2.06
CA HIS A 767 26.26 -30.70 1.96
C HIS A 767 26.95 -31.25 3.21
N VAL A 768 26.27 -31.34 4.35
CA VAL A 768 26.86 -31.82 5.62
C VAL A 768 26.17 -33.11 6.06
N ALA A 769 24.86 -33.04 6.24
CA ALA A 769 23.96 -34.18 6.42
C ALA A 769 23.09 -34.34 5.18
N PRO A 770 22.42 -35.48 4.97
CA PRO A 770 22.43 -36.68 5.81
C PRO A 770 23.75 -37.47 5.73
N LEU A 771 24.22 -37.96 6.89
CA LEU A 771 25.40 -38.82 6.99
C LEU A 771 24.98 -40.30 6.91
N SER A 772 25.61 -41.08 6.04
CA SER A 772 25.47 -42.54 6.01
C SER A 772 26.14 -43.20 7.21
N ASP A 773 27.21 -42.59 7.72
CA ASP A 773 28.06 -43.20 8.73
C ASP A 773 27.38 -43.16 10.10
N ARG A 774 27.32 -44.32 10.77
CA ARG A 774 26.82 -44.45 12.15
C ARG A 774 27.65 -43.62 13.13
N ALA A 775 28.97 -43.68 12.99
CA ALA A 775 29.89 -42.82 13.71
C ALA A 775 30.11 -41.54 12.90
N ALA A 776 29.69 -40.39 13.44
CA ALA A 776 30.03 -39.09 12.89
C ALA A 776 31.17 -38.47 13.71
N PRO A 777 32.17 -37.83 13.08
CA PRO A 777 33.19 -37.09 13.80
C PRO A 777 32.56 -35.90 14.54
N GLU A 778 33.16 -35.48 15.66
CA GLU A 778 32.78 -34.24 16.38
C GLU A 778 32.74 -33.05 15.42
N HIS A 779 33.64 -33.03 14.44
CA HIS A 779 33.71 -32.02 13.40
C HIS A 779 33.23 -32.60 12.07
N VAL A 780 32.01 -32.24 11.65
CA VAL A 780 31.42 -32.81 10.43
C VAL A 780 31.86 -31.97 9.22
N PRO A 781 32.62 -32.56 8.26
CA PRO A 781 33.17 -31.80 7.14
C PRO A 781 32.10 -31.51 6.08
N TRP A 782 32.32 -30.41 5.36
CA TRP A 782 31.62 -30.09 4.13
C TRP A 782 31.83 -31.13 3.03
N ARG A 783 30.77 -31.46 2.27
CA ARG A 783 30.80 -32.35 1.11
C ARG A 783 30.21 -31.64 -0.10
N SER A 784 30.73 -31.93 -1.30
CA SER A 784 30.21 -31.37 -2.56
C SER A 784 28.73 -31.69 -2.78
N SER A 785 28.26 -32.80 -2.23
CA SER A 785 26.86 -33.21 -2.14
C SER A 785 26.70 -34.19 -0.97
N ALA A 786 25.61 -34.08 -0.21
CA ALA A 786 25.21 -35.09 0.75
C ALA A 786 24.59 -36.33 0.07
N GLN A 787 24.43 -37.41 0.84
CA GLN A 787 23.71 -38.59 0.35
C GLN A 787 22.20 -38.32 0.36
N PRO A 788 21.43 -38.79 -0.64
CA PRO A 788 19.98 -38.67 -0.61
C PRO A 788 19.42 -39.46 0.57
N ARG A 789 18.71 -38.80 1.49
CA ARG A 789 17.80 -39.45 2.47
C ARG A 789 16.51 -38.64 2.55
N ARG A 790 15.47 -39.26 3.11
CA ARG A 790 14.22 -38.59 3.43
C ARG A 790 14.44 -37.64 4.60
N VAL A 791 14.23 -36.34 4.40
CA VAL A 791 14.46 -35.30 5.40
C VAL A 791 13.16 -34.58 5.75
N ILE A 792 12.83 -34.56 7.05
CA ILE A 792 11.70 -33.81 7.58
C ILE A 792 12.22 -32.68 8.46
N GLY A 793 11.89 -31.45 8.09
CA GLY A 793 12.21 -30.26 8.87
C GLY A 793 11.18 -30.04 9.97
N VAL A 794 11.62 -29.81 11.21
CA VAL A 794 10.77 -29.47 12.36
C VAL A 794 11.20 -28.13 12.91
N GLY A 795 10.32 -27.13 12.96
CA GLY A 795 10.73 -25.77 13.32
C GLY A 795 9.71 -25.03 14.16
N HIS A 796 10.20 -24.34 15.18
CA HIS A 796 9.39 -23.49 16.07
C HIS A 796 9.71 -22.01 15.86
N SER A 797 8.69 -21.16 15.71
CA SER A 797 8.85 -19.70 15.68
C SER A 797 9.89 -19.24 14.65
N PHE A 798 11.00 -18.63 15.09
CA PHE A 798 12.18 -18.29 14.29
C PHE A 798 12.72 -19.45 13.44
N GLY A 799 12.91 -20.63 14.03
CA GLY A 799 13.37 -21.83 13.31
C GLY A 799 12.34 -22.35 12.31
N GLY A 800 11.04 -22.20 12.61
CA GLY A 800 9.96 -22.51 11.66
C GLY A 800 9.99 -21.60 10.44
N ASN A 801 10.23 -20.31 10.64
CA ASN A 801 10.42 -19.35 9.55
C ASN A 801 11.65 -19.70 8.68
N ALA A 802 12.77 -20.07 9.31
CA ALA A 802 13.98 -20.51 8.60
C ALA A 802 13.72 -21.73 7.69
N LEU A 803 12.96 -22.73 8.18
CA LEU A 803 12.58 -23.90 7.36
C LEU A 803 11.68 -23.53 6.18
N VAL A 804 10.70 -22.65 6.39
CA VAL A 804 9.83 -22.17 5.29
C VAL A 804 10.65 -21.51 4.19
N GLN A 805 11.57 -20.61 4.58
CA GLN A 805 12.46 -19.96 3.61
C GLN A 805 13.40 -20.96 2.93
N ALA A 806 13.95 -21.92 3.67
CA ALA A 806 14.85 -22.94 3.13
C ALA A 806 14.15 -23.88 2.14
N ALA A 807 12.93 -24.35 2.46
CA ALA A 807 12.15 -25.25 1.60
C ALA A 807 11.57 -24.53 0.37
N ALA A 808 11.13 -23.28 0.52
CA ALA A 808 10.76 -22.45 -0.63
C ALA A 808 11.97 -22.19 -1.54
N ALA A 809 13.14 -22.02 -0.92
CA ALA A 809 14.35 -21.78 -1.65
C ALA A 809 14.80 -23.04 -2.41
N TYR A 810 14.95 -24.15 -1.70
CA TYR A 810 15.48 -25.41 -2.21
C TYR A 810 14.44 -26.52 -2.02
N PRO A 811 13.37 -26.56 -2.85
CA PRO A 811 12.25 -27.48 -2.68
C PRO A 811 12.63 -28.96 -2.64
N GLN A 812 13.77 -29.32 -3.22
CA GLN A 812 14.28 -30.68 -3.30
C GLN A 812 14.97 -31.17 -2.02
N LEU A 813 15.21 -30.30 -1.03
CA LEU A 813 15.96 -30.67 0.19
C LEU A 813 15.09 -31.26 1.30
N PHE A 814 13.77 -31.04 1.26
CA PHE A 814 12.86 -31.46 2.32
C PHE A 814 11.70 -32.27 1.74
N ASP A 815 11.46 -33.44 2.31
CA ASP A 815 10.32 -34.29 1.97
C ASP A 815 9.05 -33.82 2.66
N ALA A 816 9.15 -33.22 3.85
CA ALA A 816 8.03 -32.63 4.56
C ALA A 816 8.48 -31.63 5.64
N LEU A 817 7.57 -30.76 6.09
CA LEU A 817 7.79 -29.81 7.17
C LEU A 817 6.75 -29.96 8.29
N PHE A 818 7.19 -29.86 9.54
CA PHE A 818 6.36 -29.75 10.73
C PHE A 818 6.66 -28.42 11.44
N LEU A 819 5.74 -27.47 11.33
CA LEU A 819 5.93 -26.08 11.74
C LEU A 819 5.08 -25.77 12.97
N ILE A 820 5.72 -25.30 14.04
CA ILE A 820 5.07 -24.97 15.32
C ILE A 820 5.06 -23.45 15.43
N GLU A 821 3.88 -22.81 15.35
CA GLU A 821 3.72 -21.35 15.40
C GLU A 821 4.85 -20.61 14.64
N PRO A 822 5.11 -20.94 13.36
CA PRO A 822 6.26 -20.39 12.65
C PRO A 822 6.05 -18.89 12.55
N MET A 823 7.05 -18.07 12.95
CA MET A 823 6.97 -16.60 12.90
C MET A 823 7.05 -16.08 11.46
N THR A 824 6.27 -16.68 10.57
CA THR A 824 5.97 -16.29 9.20
C THR A 824 4.68 -15.50 9.28
N ILE A 825 4.78 -14.20 9.51
CA ILE A 825 3.62 -13.32 9.68
C ILE A 825 3.83 -12.09 8.82
N PRO A 826 2.75 -11.46 8.36
CA PRO A 826 2.92 -10.32 7.51
C PRO A 826 3.16 -9.08 8.33
N VAL A 827 4.22 -8.37 8.00
CA VAL A 827 4.59 -7.15 8.71
C VAL A 827 3.73 -6.02 8.17
N LEU A 828 2.55 -5.84 8.77
CA LEU A 828 1.71 -4.66 8.60
C LEU A 828 1.89 -3.63 9.73
N VAL A 829 2.60 -3.99 10.80
CA VAL A 829 2.94 -3.10 11.92
C VAL A 829 4.29 -3.49 12.49
N ASN A 830 5.34 -2.87 11.98
CA ASN A 830 6.49 -2.43 12.75
C ASN A 830 7.30 -1.55 11.82
N ASN A 831 7.53 -0.30 12.23
CA ASN A 831 8.49 0.56 11.56
C ASN A 831 9.85 -0.18 11.60
N PRO A 832 10.44 -0.57 10.45
CA PRO A 832 11.74 -1.25 10.43
C PRO A 832 12.81 -0.47 11.22
N ALA A 833 12.67 0.88 11.26
CA ALA A 833 13.53 1.77 12.03
C ALA A 833 13.40 1.67 13.57
N LYS A 834 12.49 0.85 14.11
CA LYS A 834 12.32 0.63 15.57
C LYS A 834 12.59 -0.82 16.04
N GLY A 835 12.88 -1.76 15.12
CA GLY A 835 13.07 -3.19 15.44
C GLY A 835 11.83 -3.87 16.03
N TRP A 836 11.94 -5.15 16.39
CA TRP A 836 10.84 -5.81 17.12
C TRP A 836 10.75 -5.30 18.57
N PRO A 837 9.54 -5.11 19.13
CA PRO A 837 9.34 -4.70 20.52
C PRO A 837 10.11 -5.55 21.55
N PHE A 838 10.38 -6.81 21.23
CA PHE A 838 11.09 -7.76 22.07
C PHE A 838 12.60 -7.54 22.15
N THR A 839 13.18 -6.71 21.28
CA THR A 839 14.59 -6.27 21.38
C THR A 839 14.87 -5.67 22.76
N LEU A 840 13.94 -4.86 23.28
CA LEU A 840 14.04 -4.29 24.62
C LEU A 840 13.93 -5.36 25.72
N GLY A 841 13.06 -6.34 25.53
CA GLY A 841 12.86 -7.45 26.47
C GLY A 841 14.13 -8.28 26.63
N ALA A 842 14.78 -8.62 25.50
CA ALA A 842 16.04 -9.35 25.48
C ALA A 842 17.16 -8.61 26.24
N LEU A 843 17.29 -7.29 26.03
CA LEU A 843 18.30 -6.46 26.72
C LEU A 843 17.97 -6.21 28.20
N LYS A 844 16.70 -6.24 28.60
CA LYS A 844 16.27 -6.10 30.01
C LYS A 844 16.47 -7.38 30.82
N ARG A 845 16.55 -8.53 30.14
CA ARG A 845 16.53 -9.85 30.76
C ARG A 845 17.71 -10.02 31.69
N ARG A 846 17.46 -10.57 32.88
CA ARG A 846 18.52 -10.98 33.78
C ARG A 846 19.30 -12.11 33.10
N ASP A 847 20.61 -11.96 33.09
CA ASP A 847 21.53 -12.86 32.39
C ASP A 847 22.52 -13.57 33.31
N THR A 848 22.62 -13.20 34.59
CA THR A 848 23.52 -13.82 35.56
C THR A 848 22.86 -14.16 36.91
N TRP A 849 23.25 -15.28 37.51
CA TRP A 849 22.83 -15.73 38.84
C TRP A 849 24.01 -16.25 39.67
N PRO A 850 23.97 -16.18 41.01
CA PRO A 850 25.05 -16.67 41.88
C PRO A 850 25.32 -18.17 41.77
N SER A 851 24.32 -18.97 41.38
CA SER A 851 24.41 -20.40 41.13
C SER A 851 23.22 -20.88 40.30
N ARG A 852 23.28 -22.10 39.76
CA ARG A 852 22.12 -22.73 39.07
C ARG A 852 20.92 -22.89 40.00
N ALA A 853 21.15 -23.23 41.27
CA ALA A 853 20.07 -23.34 42.26
C ALA A 853 19.36 -22.00 42.47
N ALA A 854 20.12 -20.90 42.56
CA ALA A 854 19.54 -19.55 42.66
C ALA A 854 18.79 -19.14 41.39
N ALA A 855 19.25 -19.59 40.21
CA ALA A 855 18.53 -19.39 38.95
C ALA A 855 17.19 -20.15 38.93
N ALA A 856 17.15 -21.39 39.45
CA ALA A 856 15.94 -22.18 39.56
C ALA A 856 14.89 -21.50 40.46
N GLU A 857 15.30 -21.08 41.66
CA GLU A 857 14.44 -20.42 42.63
C GLU A 857 13.87 -19.09 42.07
N ALA A 858 14.70 -18.29 41.41
CA ALA A 858 14.31 -16.99 40.88
C ALA A 858 13.34 -17.08 39.69
N ASN A 859 13.40 -18.14 38.88
CA ASN A 859 12.72 -18.18 37.59
C ASN A 859 11.53 -19.14 37.53
N ARG A 860 11.52 -20.25 38.28
CA ARG A 860 10.51 -21.32 38.10
C ARG A 860 9.06 -20.83 38.18
N ASN A 861 8.80 -19.90 39.11
CA ASN A 861 7.46 -19.36 39.34
C ASN A 861 7.20 -18.04 38.60
N SER A 862 8.14 -17.57 37.78
CA SER A 862 7.94 -16.36 36.98
C SER A 862 6.89 -16.60 35.88
N PRO A 863 6.24 -15.55 35.37
CA PRO A 863 5.21 -15.68 34.34
C PRO A 863 5.66 -16.44 33.07
N LEU A 864 6.95 -16.39 32.73
CA LEU A 864 7.49 -17.10 31.56
C LEU A 864 7.62 -18.60 31.78
N PHE A 865 8.19 -19.03 32.92
CA PHE A 865 8.56 -20.43 33.14
C PHE A 865 7.48 -21.25 33.87
N LYS A 866 6.48 -20.59 34.48
CA LYS A 866 5.44 -21.28 35.25
C LYS A 866 4.60 -22.26 34.40
N SER A 867 4.42 -21.96 33.12
CA SER A 867 3.68 -22.83 32.17
C SER A 867 4.55 -23.94 31.56
N TRP A 868 5.87 -23.90 31.74
CA TRP A 868 6.77 -24.87 31.14
C TRP A 868 6.67 -26.22 31.85
N SER A 869 6.83 -27.30 31.08
CA SER A 869 6.96 -28.63 31.65
C SER A 869 8.20 -28.72 32.55
N ASP A 870 8.15 -29.61 33.54
CA ASP A 870 9.26 -29.83 34.48
C ASP A 870 10.54 -30.26 33.74
N ASP A 871 10.40 -31.12 32.72
CA ASP A 871 11.50 -31.62 31.92
C ASP A 871 12.17 -30.50 31.11
N VAL A 872 11.38 -29.63 30.47
CA VAL A 872 11.95 -28.51 29.68
C VAL A 872 12.58 -27.47 30.60
N PHE A 873 12.02 -27.23 31.79
CA PHE A 873 12.65 -26.35 32.78
C PHE A 873 13.96 -26.92 33.33
N ALA A 874 14.04 -28.24 33.54
CA ALA A 874 15.28 -28.90 33.94
C ALA A 874 16.36 -28.81 32.84
N LEU A 875 15.95 -28.93 31.57
CA LEU A 875 16.82 -28.68 30.41
C LEU A 875 17.28 -27.22 30.37
N TRP A 876 16.40 -26.28 30.69
CA TRP A 876 16.79 -24.87 30.77
C TRP A 876 17.90 -24.62 31.80
N LEU A 877 17.76 -25.21 32.99
CA LEU A 877 18.75 -25.07 34.05
C LEU A 877 20.11 -25.69 33.71
N SER A 878 20.12 -26.77 32.95
CA SER A 878 21.33 -27.53 32.61
C SER A 878 22.01 -27.01 31.34
N HIS A 879 21.23 -26.66 30.31
CA HIS A 879 21.74 -26.40 28.96
C HIS A 879 21.60 -24.93 28.53
N SER A 880 20.61 -24.21 29.05
CA SER A 880 20.43 -22.76 28.78
C SER A 880 21.22 -21.86 29.71
N LEU A 881 21.95 -22.43 30.68
CA LEU A 881 22.87 -21.76 31.57
C LEU A 881 24.27 -22.37 31.45
N VAL A 882 25.31 -21.53 31.48
CA VAL A 882 26.72 -21.92 31.49
C VAL A 882 27.44 -21.31 32.71
N PRO A 883 28.54 -21.92 33.18
CA PRO A 883 29.39 -21.29 34.19
C PRO A 883 29.92 -19.94 33.70
N ALA A 884 29.80 -18.90 34.53
CA ALA A 884 30.40 -17.59 34.29
C ALA A 884 31.87 -17.53 34.76
N THR A 885 32.33 -18.56 35.46
CA THR A 885 33.71 -18.73 35.93
C THR A 885 34.15 -20.18 35.72
N ALA A 886 35.41 -20.49 35.98
CA ALA A 886 35.92 -21.87 35.92
C ALA A 886 35.33 -22.79 37.01
N ASP A 887 34.67 -22.23 38.03
CA ASP A 887 33.97 -23.01 39.05
C ASP A 887 32.59 -23.46 38.53
N PRO A 888 32.34 -24.77 38.34
CA PRO A 888 31.06 -25.28 37.84
C PRO A 888 29.89 -25.07 38.81
N GLU A 889 30.16 -24.91 40.10
CA GLU A 889 29.15 -24.60 41.14
C GLU A 889 29.01 -23.08 41.39
N GLY A 890 29.84 -22.29 40.72
CA GLY A 890 29.89 -20.84 40.86
C GLY A 890 28.76 -20.11 40.11
N PRO A 891 28.93 -18.78 39.91
CA PRO A 891 27.97 -17.97 39.18
C PRO A 891 27.73 -18.52 37.77
N VAL A 892 26.48 -18.45 37.32
CA VAL A 892 26.07 -18.88 35.98
C VAL A 892 25.50 -17.74 35.17
N THR A 893 25.67 -17.83 33.85
CA THR A 893 25.11 -16.90 32.88
C THR A 893 24.36 -17.63 31.78
N LEU A 894 23.57 -16.91 30.99
CA LEU A 894 22.81 -17.48 29.90
C LEU A 894 23.70 -18.09 28.81
N ALA A 895 23.23 -19.22 28.26
CA ALA A 895 23.76 -19.85 27.06
C ALA A 895 23.71 -18.88 25.86
N THR A 896 22.56 -18.25 25.69
CA THR A 896 22.28 -17.21 24.70
C THR A 896 22.27 -15.85 25.41
N PRO A 897 23.31 -15.01 25.26
CA PRO A 897 23.36 -13.71 25.93
C PRO A 897 22.30 -12.78 25.37
N GLY A 898 21.81 -11.83 26.19
CA GLY A 898 20.70 -10.94 25.81
C GLY A 898 20.98 -10.11 24.56
N TRP A 899 22.24 -9.78 24.27
CA TRP A 899 22.61 -9.03 23.07
C TRP A 899 22.48 -9.88 21.79
N CYS A 900 22.77 -11.18 21.83
CA CYS A 900 22.58 -12.09 20.69
C CYS A 900 21.09 -12.22 20.35
N GLU A 901 20.26 -12.44 21.38
CA GLU A 901 18.81 -12.50 21.24
C GLU A 901 18.23 -11.17 20.72
N ALA A 902 18.77 -10.04 21.20
CA ALA A 902 18.40 -8.70 20.74
C ALA A 902 18.82 -8.45 19.27
N ALA A 903 20.01 -8.92 18.86
CA ALA A 903 20.45 -8.83 17.47
C ALA A 903 19.50 -9.59 16.54
N CYS A 904 18.97 -10.74 16.97
CA CYS A 904 17.93 -11.45 16.23
C CYS A 904 16.61 -10.66 16.14
N PHE A 905 16.12 -10.11 17.26
CA PHE A 905 14.89 -9.30 17.28
C PHE A 905 15.02 -7.94 16.57
N SER A 906 16.24 -7.43 16.39
CA SER A 906 16.48 -6.17 15.69
C SER A 906 16.11 -6.23 14.20
N ASN A 907 16.01 -7.43 13.61
CA ASN A 907 15.65 -7.65 12.22
C ASN A 907 14.13 -7.63 12.01
N GLY A 908 13.60 -6.46 11.67
CA GLY A 908 12.16 -6.21 11.50
C GLY A 908 11.49 -6.95 10.32
N GLU A 909 12.23 -7.21 9.24
CA GLU A 909 11.67 -7.62 7.95
C GLU A 909 11.54 -9.15 7.78
N SER A 910 12.26 -9.93 8.59
CA SER A 910 12.38 -11.37 8.37
C SER A 910 11.09 -12.19 8.51
N PRO A 911 10.16 -11.86 9.42
CA PRO A 911 8.85 -12.52 9.46
C PRO A 911 8.06 -12.43 8.15
N GLN A 912 8.12 -11.27 7.48
CA GLN A 912 7.49 -11.03 6.19
C GLN A 912 8.13 -11.89 5.08
N ARG A 913 9.45 -12.10 5.12
CA ARG A 913 10.13 -12.94 4.11
C ARG A 913 9.69 -14.39 4.19
N GLY A 914 9.54 -14.92 5.40
CA GLY A 914 8.95 -16.24 5.59
C GLY A 914 7.49 -16.30 5.13
N TRP A 915 6.71 -15.24 5.39
CA TRP A 915 5.34 -15.09 4.90
C TRP A 915 5.22 -15.17 3.36
N ASP A 916 6.10 -14.47 2.66
CA ASP A 916 6.13 -14.42 1.20
C ASP A 916 6.68 -15.72 0.59
N ALA A 917 7.47 -16.49 1.34
CA ALA A 917 8.00 -17.78 0.92
C ALA A 917 6.97 -18.92 0.97
N LEU A 918 5.93 -18.83 1.82
CA LEU A 918 4.94 -19.91 2.02
C LEU A 918 4.30 -20.46 0.74
N PRO A 919 3.87 -19.64 -0.25
CA PRO A 919 3.27 -20.15 -1.50
C PRO A 919 4.25 -20.93 -2.39
N HIS A 920 5.54 -20.87 -2.10
CA HIS A 920 6.60 -21.53 -2.86
C HIS A 920 7.06 -22.85 -2.21
N VAL A 921 6.55 -23.19 -1.02
CA VAL A 921 6.82 -24.48 -0.37
C VAL A 921 6.04 -25.59 -1.10
N ARG A 922 6.75 -26.63 -1.54
CA ARG A 922 6.20 -27.70 -2.40
C ARG A 922 6.02 -29.05 -1.73
N CYS A 923 6.54 -29.23 -0.52
CA CYS A 923 6.42 -30.48 0.23
C CYS A 923 5.21 -30.42 1.20
N PRO A 924 4.68 -31.59 1.62
CA PRO A 924 3.76 -31.70 2.75
C PRO A 924 4.18 -30.82 3.94
N THR A 925 3.27 -29.96 4.41
CA THR A 925 3.56 -28.98 5.47
C THR A 925 2.48 -29.01 6.55
N ALA A 926 2.83 -29.51 7.72
CA ALA A 926 1.98 -29.45 8.91
C ALA A 926 2.20 -28.14 9.67
N PHE A 927 1.11 -27.53 10.11
CA PHE A 927 1.11 -26.42 11.06
C PHE A 927 0.50 -26.85 12.39
N VAL A 928 1.20 -26.62 13.48
CA VAL A 928 0.64 -26.71 14.83
C VAL A 928 0.58 -25.32 15.44
N MET A 929 -0.65 -24.88 15.73
CA MET A 929 -0.95 -23.54 16.20
C MET A 929 -1.28 -23.54 17.69
N ALA A 930 -0.95 -22.44 18.36
CA ALA A 930 -1.39 -22.20 19.72
C ALA A 930 -2.90 -21.88 19.75
N GLY A 931 -3.57 -22.12 20.88
CA GLY A 931 -4.98 -21.78 21.03
C GLY A 931 -5.25 -20.28 20.98
N ASP A 932 -4.28 -19.48 21.41
CA ASP A 932 -4.29 -18.02 21.23
C ASP A 932 -3.38 -17.63 20.05
N PRO A 933 -3.93 -17.33 18.86
CA PRO A 933 -3.17 -16.96 17.66
C PRO A 933 -2.60 -15.54 17.74
N VAL A 934 -2.57 -14.94 18.93
CA VAL A 934 -2.04 -13.60 19.17
C VAL A 934 -0.70 -13.43 18.48
N TRP A 935 0.24 -14.36 18.65
CA TRP A 935 1.60 -14.30 18.08
C TRP A 935 1.64 -14.32 16.56
N MET A 936 0.64 -14.94 15.94
CA MET A 936 0.42 -14.94 14.50
C MET A 936 -0.27 -13.67 13.97
N VAL A 937 -0.38 -12.64 14.81
CA VAL A 937 -1.10 -11.39 14.52
C VAL A 937 -2.61 -11.66 14.36
N GLY A 938 -3.15 -12.54 15.21
CA GLY A 938 -4.58 -12.81 15.32
C GLY A 938 -5.08 -13.96 14.45
N GLU A 939 -6.34 -14.32 14.67
CA GLU A 939 -6.96 -15.51 14.10
C GLU A 939 -7.02 -15.50 12.56
N GLU A 940 -7.26 -14.34 11.96
CA GLU A 940 -7.33 -14.20 10.50
C GLU A 940 -5.98 -14.48 9.82
N ASN A 941 -4.89 -13.96 10.39
CA ASN A 941 -3.54 -14.24 9.89
C ASN A 941 -3.13 -15.69 10.15
N ALA A 942 -3.44 -16.24 11.32
CA ALA A 942 -3.18 -17.65 11.63
C ALA A 942 -3.93 -18.58 10.66
N ASN A 943 -5.22 -18.30 10.40
CA ASN A 943 -6.03 -19.02 9.41
C ASN A 943 -5.40 -18.95 8.02
N GLU A 944 -4.98 -17.78 7.57
CA GLU A 944 -4.40 -17.68 6.23
C GLU A 944 -3.05 -18.40 6.14
N LEU A 945 -2.16 -18.14 7.10
CA LEU A 945 -0.80 -18.69 7.21
C LEU A 945 -0.79 -20.18 6.93
N VAL A 946 -1.64 -20.94 7.62
CA VAL A 946 -1.63 -22.40 7.58
C VAL A 946 -2.08 -22.97 6.25
N TRP A 947 -2.73 -22.17 5.40
CA TRP A 947 -3.23 -22.61 4.10
C TRP A 947 -2.43 -22.08 2.91
N ARG A 948 -1.44 -21.20 3.13
CA ARG A 948 -0.63 -20.61 2.04
C ARG A 948 0.18 -21.63 1.24
N PRO A 949 0.79 -22.67 1.86
CA PRO A 949 1.41 -23.75 1.10
C PRO A 949 0.34 -24.64 0.44
N GLU A 950 0.63 -25.12 -0.78
CA GLU A 950 -0.31 -25.93 -1.55
C GLU A 950 -0.68 -27.27 -0.87
N LEU A 951 0.29 -27.87 -0.18
CA LEU A 951 0.16 -29.17 0.50
C LEU A 951 0.17 -29.00 2.03
N SER A 952 -0.72 -28.17 2.56
CA SER A 952 -0.77 -27.92 4.01
C SER A 952 -1.94 -28.56 4.75
N ARG A 953 -1.72 -28.82 6.04
CA ARG A 953 -2.74 -29.20 7.03
C ARG A 953 -2.41 -28.55 8.38
N ASN A 954 -3.38 -28.44 9.28
CA ASN A 954 -3.16 -27.81 10.59
C ASN A 954 -3.88 -28.47 11.77
N GLU A 955 -3.29 -28.33 12.96
CA GLU A 955 -3.89 -28.64 14.26
C GLU A 955 -3.71 -27.46 15.21
N VAL A 956 -4.68 -27.25 16.10
CA VAL A 956 -4.58 -26.28 17.19
C VAL A 956 -4.43 -27.02 18.52
N ILE A 957 -3.51 -26.58 19.37
CA ILE A 957 -3.42 -27.00 20.77
C ILE A 957 -4.05 -25.90 21.64
N PRO A 958 -5.32 -26.05 22.07
CA PRO A 958 -6.10 -24.94 22.64
C PRO A 958 -5.50 -24.31 23.90
N ASP A 959 -4.83 -25.14 24.72
CA ASP A 959 -4.24 -24.70 25.99
C ASP A 959 -2.74 -24.36 25.88
N ALA A 960 -2.18 -24.35 24.67
CA ALA A 960 -0.81 -23.90 24.43
C ALA A 960 -0.78 -22.41 24.09
N GLY A 961 0.22 -21.69 24.59
CA GLY A 961 0.68 -20.43 24.03
C GLY A 961 1.72 -20.65 22.93
N HIS A 962 2.35 -19.56 22.50
CA HIS A 962 3.44 -19.61 21.50
C HIS A 962 4.64 -20.44 21.95
N MET A 963 4.75 -20.74 23.24
CA MET A 963 5.80 -21.55 23.84
C MET A 963 5.45 -23.05 23.85
N ALA A 964 4.70 -23.53 22.85
CA ALA A 964 4.18 -24.91 22.82
C ALA A 964 5.25 -25.99 23.00
N VAL A 965 6.47 -25.79 22.47
CA VAL A 965 7.60 -26.72 22.67
C VAL A 965 7.96 -26.86 24.15
N GLN A 966 7.90 -25.77 24.90
CA GLN A 966 8.22 -25.73 26.33
C GLN A 966 7.03 -26.15 27.20
N GLU A 967 5.82 -25.76 26.81
CA GLU A 967 4.60 -25.95 27.59
C GLU A 967 4.00 -27.35 27.39
N LYS A 968 3.88 -27.79 26.14
CA LYS A 968 3.12 -28.98 25.72
C LYS A 968 3.92 -29.96 24.86
N PRO A 969 5.15 -30.37 25.24
CA PRO A 969 5.99 -31.24 24.40
C PRO A 969 5.36 -32.60 24.09
N GLY A 970 4.55 -33.17 25.00
CA GLY A 970 3.83 -34.42 24.77
C GLY A 970 2.73 -34.32 23.71
N GLU A 971 1.91 -33.27 23.79
CA GLU A 971 0.83 -33.00 22.82
C GLU A 971 1.40 -32.72 21.42
N LEU A 972 2.55 -32.03 21.35
CA LEU A 972 3.30 -31.86 20.11
C LEU A 972 3.83 -33.18 19.54
N ALA A 973 4.28 -34.11 20.40
CA ALA A 973 4.71 -35.43 19.97
C ALA A 973 3.54 -36.27 19.43
N ASP A 974 2.35 -36.15 20.01
CA ASP A 974 1.12 -36.77 19.49
C ASP A 974 0.74 -36.21 18.12
N ALA A 975 0.75 -34.88 17.97
CA ALA A 975 0.50 -34.21 16.69
C ALA A 975 1.54 -34.61 15.63
N PHE A 976 2.81 -34.68 16.02
CA PHE A 976 3.88 -35.06 15.09
C PHE A 976 3.79 -36.53 14.66
N ALA A 977 3.39 -37.43 15.56
CA ALA A 977 3.11 -38.83 15.20
C ALA A 977 1.98 -38.91 14.15
N ARG A 978 0.86 -38.23 14.37
CA ARG A 978 -0.25 -38.19 13.38
C ARG A 978 0.23 -37.67 12.02
N PHE A 979 1.05 -36.62 12.03
CA PHE A 979 1.65 -36.07 10.82
C PHE A 979 2.45 -37.12 10.05
N LEU A 980 3.40 -37.77 10.72
CA LEU A 980 4.24 -38.80 10.09
C LEU A 980 3.38 -39.94 9.52
N ALA A 981 2.43 -40.46 10.29
CA ALA A 981 1.55 -41.54 9.82
C ALA A 981 0.70 -41.13 8.61
N THR A 982 0.22 -39.88 8.56
CA THR A 982 -0.56 -39.37 7.42
C THR A 982 0.29 -39.24 6.16
N VAL A 983 1.53 -38.77 6.30
CA VAL A 983 2.50 -38.69 5.19
C VAL A 983 2.86 -40.08 4.68
N GLU A 984 3.17 -41.04 5.56
CA GLU A 984 3.49 -42.43 5.16
C GLU A 984 2.31 -43.15 4.51
N ALA A 985 1.09 -42.90 4.97
CA ALA A 985 -0.11 -43.50 4.37
C ALA A 985 -0.38 -42.99 2.94
N GLY A 986 0.33 -41.95 2.48
CA GLY A 986 0.05 -41.27 1.22
C GLY A 986 -1.28 -40.50 1.25
N GLU A 987 -1.83 -40.26 2.44
CA GLU A 987 -3.13 -39.63 2.67
C GLU A 987 -2.98 -38.10 2.85
N TRP A 988 -2.01 -37.50 2.16
CA TRP A 988 -1.72 -36.07 2.17
C TRP A 988 -2.25 -35.40 0.89
N THR A 989 -3.56 -35.14 0.83
CA THR A 989 -4.22 -34.47 -0.32
C THR A 989 -4.38 -32.97 -0.09
N ARG A 990 -4.65 -32.22 -1.17
CA ARG A 990 -4.97 -30.78 -1.11
C ARG A 990 -6.17 -30.58 -0.20
N GLY A 991 -6.04 -29.76 0.84
CA GLY A 991 -7.09 -29.52 1.86
C GLY A 991 -8.43 -28.96 1.34
N GLU A 992 -8.58 -28.72 0.03
CA GLU A 992 -9.83 -28.31 -0.61
C GLU A 992 -10.87 -29.43 -0.72
N GLU A 993 -10.48 -30.68 -0.98
CA GLU A 993 -11.45 -31.78 -1.13
C GLU A 993 -12.08 -32.18 0.21
N GLU A 994 -11.31 -32.15 1.32
CA GLU A 994 -11.86 -32.37 2.67
C GLU A 994 -12.63 -31.17 3.21
N ALA A 995 -12.24 -29.93 2.88
CA ALA A 995 -13.03 -28.75 3.21
C ALA A 995 -14.39 -28.82 2.50
N GLN A 996 -14.42 -29.12 1.20
CA GLN A 996 -15.67 -29.31 0.44
C GLN A 996 -16.50 -30.50 0.95
N ALA A 997 -15.87 -31.61 1.36
CA ALA A 997 -16.58 -32.76 1.92
C ALA A 997 -17.21 -32.46 3.30
N ARG A 998 -16.59 -31.59 4.12
CA ARG A 998 -17.13 -31.16 5.43
C ARG A 998 -18.22 -30.10 5.32
N PHE A 999 -18.20 -29.26 4.28
CA PHE A 999 -19.30 -28.32 3.99
C PHE A 999 -20.60 -29.03 3.57
N SER A 1000 -20.54 -30.29 3.14
CA SER A 1000 -21.75 -31.07 2.83
C SER A 1000 -22.54 -31.50 4.08
N ILE A 1001 -22.02 -31.33 5.30
CA ILE A 1001 -22.65 -31.81 6.55
C ILE A 1001 -23.21 -30.65 7.40
N MET A 1002 -22.88 -29.40 7.11
CA MET A 1002 -23.57 -28.23 7.67
C MET A 1002 -24.45 -27.60 6.59
N SER A 1003 -25.65 -28.15 6.44
CA SER A 1003 -26.61 -27.78 5.39
C SER A 1003 -27.00 -26.30 5.43
N SER A 1004 -26.75 -25.59 4.34
CA SER A 1004 -27.55 -24.43 3.93
C SER A 1004 -29.00 -24.89 3.75
N LYS A 1005 -29.86 -24.67 4.76
CA LYS A 1005 -31.30 -24.86 4.59
C LYS A 1005 -31.86 -23.58 3.96
N VAL A 1006 -32.21 -23.66 2.68
CA VAL A 1006 -33.04 -22.63 2.03
C VAL A 1006 -34.43 -22.67 2.65
N LEU A 1007 -34.80 -21.60 3.36
CA LEU A 1007 -36.09 -21.49 4.02
C LEU A 1007 -37.05 -20.68 3.15
N ASN A 1008 -38.12 -21.33 2.67
CA ASN A 1008 -39.20 -20.67 1.95
C ASN A 1008 -40.29 -20.24 2.93
N LEU A 1009 -40.53 -18.93 3.06
CA LEU A 1009 -41.46 -18.37 4.04
C LEU A 1009 -42.56 -17.53 3.37
N THR A 1010 -43.75 -17.55 3.97
CA THR A 1010 -44.89 -16.68 3.59
C THR A 1010 -45.16 -15.69 4.71
N VAL A 1011 -45.05 -14.39 4.42
CA VAL A 1011 -45.21 -13.32 5.43
C VAL A 1011 -46.51 -12.53 5.17
N PRO A 1012 -47.49 -12.54 6.09
CA PRO A 1012 -48.64 -11.62 6.06
C PRO A 1012 -48.28 -10.23 6.63
N PHE A 1013 -48.47 -9.19 5.83
CA PHE A 1013 -48.32 -7.78 6.23
C PHE A 1013 -49.63 -7.26 6.85
N GLN A 1014 -49.59 -6.68 8.05
CA GLN A 1014 -50.77 -6.05 8.68
C GLN A 1014 -50.46 -4.63 9.20
N ASN A 1015 -51.39 -3.70 8.95
CA ASN A 1015 -51.45 -2.34 9.54
C ASN A 1015 -50.19 -1.47 9.39
N VAL A 1016 -49.82 -1.12 8.15
CA VAL A 1016 -48.76 -0.13 7.89
C VAL A 1016 -49.30 1.30 8.12
N ALA A 1017 -48.80 1.99 9.15
CA ALA A 1017 -49.10 3.40 9.39
C ALA A 1017 -48.00 4.29 8.80
N TRP A 1018 -48.38 5.31 8.03
CA TRP A 1018 -47.47 6.26 7.37
C TRP A 1018 -47.58 7.64 7.99
N THR A 1019 -46.44 8.25 8.32
CA THR A 1019 -46.33 9.68 8.62
C THR A 1019 -45.39 10.33 7.61
N ALA A 1020 -45.87 11.36 6.92
CA ALA A 1020 -45.10 12.11 5.92
C ALA A 1020 -44.86 13.54 6.42
N GLU A 1021 -43.62 13.99 6.37
CA GLU A 1021 -43.27 15.40 6.51
C GLU A 1021 -42.78 15.92 5.16
N THR A 1022 -43.34 17.05 4.73
CA THR A 1022 -42.94 17.70 3.49
C THR A 1022 -41.90 18.75 3.85
N ASP A 1023 -40.71 18.64 3.29
CA ASP A 1023 -39.69 19.67 3.44
C ASP A 1023 -40.10 20.91 2.64
N GLU A 1024 -40.40 22.01 3.33
CA GLU A 1024 -40.79 23.28 2.70
C GLU A 1024 -39.63 23.96 1.95
N GLN A 1025 -38.37 23.52 2.14
CA GLN A 1025 -37.20 24.11 1.47
C GLN A 1025 -36.88 23.47 0.13
N THR A 1026 -37.41 22.27 -0.15
CA THR A 1026 -37.11 21.52 -1.38
C THR A 1026 -38.40 20.94 -2.00
N PRO A 1027 -39.10 21.69 -2.88
CA PRO A 1027 -40.35 21.20 -3.47
C PRO A 1027 -40.11 19.93 -4.31
N GLY A 1028 -40.51 18.77 -3.77
CA GLY A 1028 -40.49 17.48 -4.48
C GLY A 1028 -39.84 16.31 -3.74
N ILE A 1029 -39.19 16.52 -2.58
CA ILE A 1029 -38.71 15.43 -1.72
C ILE A 1029 -39.66 15.31 -0.53
N THR A 1030 -40.22 14.12 -0.34
CA THR A 1030 -41.01 13.79 0.84
C THR A 1030 -40.31 12.64 1.54
N THR A 1031 -40.05 12.79 2.85
CA THR A 1031 -39.52 11.71 3.68
C THR A 1031 -40.67 11.19 4.54
N GLY A 1032 -40.92 9.89 4.45
CA GLY A 1032 -41.97 9.22 5.22
C GLY A 1032 -41.38 8.17 6.14
N THR A 1033 -41.87 8.11 7.37
CA THR A 1033 -41.60 6.98 8.28
C THR A 1033 -42.82 6.08 8.34
N ALA A 1034 -42.58 4.77 8.35
CA ALA A 1034 -43.64 3.78 8.54
C ALA A 1034 -43.19 2.66 9.48
N SER A 1035 -44.16 2.12 10.21
CA SER A 1035 -43.96 0.91 11.01
C SER A 1035 -45.00 -0.14 10.64
N ALA A 1036 -44.58 -1.40 10.61
CA ALA A 1036 -45.45 -2.53 10.35
C ALA A 1036 -45.16 -3.70 11.30
N GLU A 1037 -46.20 -4.44 11.67
CA GLU A 1037 -46.06 -5.70 12.39
C GLU A 1037 -46.11 -6.89 11.44
N TYR A 1038 -45.24 -7.85 11.72
CA TYR A 1038 -45.01 -9.05 10.93
C TYR A 1038 -45.33 -10.29 11.76
N ALA A 1039 -46.00 -11.26 11.16
CA ALA A 1039 -46.06 -12.61 11.67
C ALA A 1039 -45.35 -13.55 10.69
N PHE A 1040 -44.46 -14.40 11.18
CA PHE A 1040 -43.75 -15.39 10.39
C PHE A 1040 -44.25 -16.77 10.78
N SER A 1041 -44.70 -17.56 9.81
CA SER A 1041 -45.09 -18.95 10.05
C SER A 1041 -44.59 -19.88 8.94
N GLY A 1042 -43.94 -20.97 9.36
CA GLY A 1042 -43.31 -21.95 8.48
C GLY A 1042 -42.81 -23.18 9.25
N PRO A 1043 -42.33 -24.23 8.55
CA PRO A 1043 -41.91 -25.48 9.16
C PRO A 1043 -40.71 -25.32 10.11
N ASP A 1044 -39.81 -24.42 9.76
CA ASP A 1044 -38.53 -24.19 10.44
C ASP A 1044 -38.43 -22.76 11.02
N VAL A 1045 -39.41 -21.87 10.82
CA VAL A 1045 -39.42 -20.51 11.39
C VAL A 1045 -40.81 -20.14 11.87
N ASN A 1046 -40.95 -19.74 13.13
CA ASN A 1046 -42.19 -19.22 13.69
C ASN A 1046 -41.90 -18.05 14.62
N GLY A 1047 -42.55 -16.90 14.41
CA GLY A 1047 -42.24 -15.72 15.19
C GLY A 1047 -43.07 -14.51 14.82
N LYS A 1048 -42.74 -13.38 15.41
CA LYS A 1048 -43.28 -12.07 15.05
C LYS A 1048 -42.14 -11.09 14.87
N GLY A 1049 -42.40 -9.98 14.18
CA GLY A 1049 -41.43 -8.91 14.08
C GLY A 1049 -42.09 -7.56 13.93
N THR A 1050 -41.28 -6.52 14.07
CA THR A 1050 -41.70 -5.14 13.82
C THR A 1050 -40.66 -4.49 12.93
N GLY A 1051 -41.11 -3.94 11.80
CA GLY A 1051 -40.24 -3.24 10.86
C GLY A 1051 -40.47 -1.74 10.92
N ALA A 1052 -39.38 -0.99 10.88
CA ALA A 1052 -39.35 0.46 10.75
C ALA A 1052 -38.72 0.84 9.41
N TYR A 1053 -39.37 1.73 8.66
CA TYR A 1053 -39.01 2.09 7.30
C TYR A 1053 -38.80 3.60 7.19
N ILE A 1054 -37.73 3.98 6.47
CA ILE A 1054 -37.52 5.36 6.00
C ILE A 1054 -37.64 5.33 4.48
N VAL A 1055 -38.59 6.10 3.94
CA VAL A 1055 -38.82 6.21 2.50
C VAL A 1055 -38.45 7.61 2.05
N THR A 1056 -37.61 7.68 1.01
CA THR A 1056 -37.25 8.93 0.34
C THR A 1056 -37.86 8.93 -1.06
N PHE A 1057 -38.81 9.84 -1.30
CA PHE A 1057 -39.45 9.97 -2.60
C PHE A 1057 -38.57 10.78 -3.57
N HIS A 1058 -38.01 10.09 -4.56
CA HIS A 1058 -37.34 10.71 -5.71
C HIS A 1058 -38.17 10.45 -6.97
N PRO A 1059 -39.03 11.38 -7.40
CA PRO A 1059 -39.84 11.17 -8.60
C PRO A 1059 -38.94 11.12 -9.85
N VAL A 1060 -38.96 9.99 -10.55
CA VAL A 1060 -38.42 9.87 -11.91
C VAL A 1060 -39.30 10.72 -12.83
N LYS A 1061 -38.70 11.56 -13.69
CA LYS A 1061 -39.44 12.41 -14.62
C LYS A 1061 -40.24 11.52 -15.60
N GLY A 1062 -41.54 11.35 -15.32
CA GLY A 1062 -42.48 10.56 -16.13
C GLY A 1062 -43.15 9.36 -15.43
N ASN A 1063 -42.72 8.94 -14.23
CA ASN A 1063 -43.39 7.85 -13.49
C ASN A 1063 -43.42 8.15 -11.98
N LYS A 1064 -44.61 8.35 -11.42
CA LYS A 1064 -44.84 8.76 -10.01
C LYS A 1064 -44.86 7.58 -9.03
N ASP A 1065 -44.82 6.35 -9.52
CA ASP A 1065 -45.06 5.13 -8.71
C ASP A 1065 -43.76 4.37 -8.36
N SER A 1066 -42.58 4.99 -8.48
CA SER A 1066 -41.30 4.37 -8.12
C SER A 1066 -40.46 5.19 -7.14
N TYR A 1067 -39.95 4.54 -6.08
CA TYR A 1067 -39.14 5.13 -5.02
C TYR A 1067 -38.21 4.09 -4.36
N TRP A 1068 -37.19 4.56 -3.64
CA TRP A 1068 -36.24 3.73 -2.89
C TRP A 1068 -36.52 3.81 -1.39
N TYR A 1069 -36.22 2.74 -0.65
CA TYR A 1069 -36.36 2.72 0.81
C TYR A 1069 -35.22 1.96 1.50
N ASP A 1070 -35.00 2.31 2.77
CA ASP A 1070 -34.08 1.64 3.69
C ASP A 1070 -34.86 1.36 5.00
N GLY A 1071 -34.66 0.20 5.62
CA GLY A 1071 -35.46 -0.24 6.76
C GLY A 1071 -34.74 -1.20 7.69
N GLN A 1072 -35.28 -1.36 8.88
CA GLN A 1072 -34.83 -2.35 9.87
C GLN A 1072 -36.02 -3.16 10.35
N LEU A 1073 -35.87 -4.48 10.38
CA LEU A 1073 -36.86 -5.45 10.83
C LEU A 1073 -36.32 -6.17 12.06
N VAL A 1074 -36.99 -6.00 13.20
CA VAL A 1074 -36.67 -6.75 14.42
C VAL A 1074 -37.51 -8.01 14.40
N PHE A 1075 -36.88 -9.19 14.36
CA PHE A 1075 -37.52 -10.50 14.46
C PHE A 1075 -37.38 -11.04 15.88
N ALA A 1076 -38.47 -11.55 16.45
CA ALA A 1076 -38.50 -12.23 17.74
C ALA A 1076 -39.27 -13.55 17.59
N GLY A 1077 -38.60 -14.69 17.82
CA GLY A 1077 -39.24 -15.99 17.60
C GLY A 1077 -38.29 -17.17 17.59
N THR A 1078 -38.56 -18.11 16.70
CA THR A 1078 -37.81 -19.36 16.56
C THR A 1078 -37.35 -19.54 15.12
N ILE A 1079 -36.06 -19.80 14.91
CA ILE A 1079 -35.43 -20.11 13.61
C ILE A 1079 -34.74 -21.46 13.73
N ALA A 1080 -35.05 -22.38 12.82
CA ALA A 1080 -34.63 -23.78 12.80
C ALA A 1080 -34.77 -24.49 14.17
N GLY A 1081 -35.85 -24.18 14.92
CA GLY A 1081 -36.10 -24.73 16.25
C GLY A 1081 -35.38 -24.03 17.41
N LYS A 1082 -34.49 -23.08 17.14
CA LYS A 1082 -33.76 -22.28 18.16
C LYS A 1082 -34.48 -20.95 18.43
N LYS A 1083 -34.63 -20.59 19.70
CA LYS A 1083 -35.37 -19.39 20.12
C LYS A 1083 -34.46 -18.19 20.37
N GLY A 1084 -34.81 -17.04 19.83
CA GLY A 1084 -34.08 -15.79 20.02
C GLY A 1084 -34.67 -14.62 19.23
N ASP A 1085 -34.08 -13.45 19.44
CA ASP A 1085 -34.39 -12.23 18.70
C ASP A 1085 -33.21 -11.85 17.79
N VAL A 1086 -33.45 -11.20 16.67
CA VAL A 1086 -32.41 -10.72 15.74
C VAL A 1086 -32.91 -9.49 14.97
N VAL A 1087 -32.01 -8.57 14.63
CA VAL A 1087 -32.32 -7.44 13.77
C VAL A 1087 -31.84 -7.73 12.35
N LEU A 1088 -32.73 -7.53 11.38
CA LEU A 1088 -32.45 -7.62 9.95
C LEU A 1088 -32.42 -6.20 9.38
N ARG A 1089 -31.35 -5.84 8.69
CA ARG A 1089 -31.28 -4.57 7.93
C ARG A 1089 -31.70 -4.84 6.49
N GLU A 1090 -32.63 -4.03 5.96
CA GLU A 1090 -33.24 -4.22 4.64
C GLU A 1090 -33.01 -2.99 3.75
N ARG A 1091 -32.76 -3.20 2.45
CA ARG A 1091 -32.74 -2.14 1.44
C ARG A 1091 -33.47 -2.57 0.19
N GLY A 1092 -34.34 -1.71 -0.34
CA GLY A 1092 -35.15 -2.09 -1.48
C GLY A 1092 -35.71 -0.94 -2.31
N ARG A 1093 -36.44 -1.32 -3.35
CA ARG A 1093 -37.09 -0.44 -4.32
C ARG A 1093 -38.55 -0.81 -4.49
N VAL A 1094 -39.41 0.18 -4.65
CA VAL A 1094 -40.76 0.02 -5.18
C VAL A 1094 -40.81 0.52 -6.61
N ALA A 1095 -41.34 -0.29 -7.53
CA ALA A 1095 -41.58 0.09 -8.92
C ALA A 1095 -42.80 -0.66 -9.46
N ASP A 1096 -43.72 0.05 -10.11
CA ASP A 1096 -44.90 -0.52 -10.79
C ASP A 1096 -45.76 -1.41 -9.88
N GLY A 1097 -45.90 -1.02 -8.60
CA GLY A 1097 -46.64 -1.78 -7.59
C GLY A 1097 -45.90 -2.99 -7.03
N LYS A 1098 -44.61 -3.18 -7.34
CA LYS A 1098 -43.78 -4.27 -6.82
C LYS A 1098 -42.64 -3.73 -5.95
N LEU A 1099 -42.51 -4.25 -4.72
CA LEU A 1099 -41.38 -4.00 -3.83
C LEU A 1099 -40.39 -5.14 -3.96
N THR A 1100 -39.10 -4.83 -4.02
CA THR A 1100 -37.99 -5.80 -4.01
C THR A 1100 -36.93 -5.32 -3.03
N ALA A 1101 -36.47 -6.18 -2.13
CA ALA A 1101 -35.51 -5.81 -1.11
C ALA A 1101 -34.55 -6.94 -0.73
N ASP A 1102 -33.32 -6.55 -0.43
CA ASP A 1102 -32.26 -7.39 0.10
C ASP A 1102 -32.08 -7.10 1.59
N TRP A 1103 -31.72 -8.12 2.38
CA TRP A 1103 -31.51 -7.96 3.82
C TRP A 1103 -30.36 -8.81 4.36
N VAL A 1104 -29.84 -8.40 5.52
CA VAL A 1104 -28.76 -9.08 6.26
C VAL A 1104 -29.02 -9.06 7.77
N VAL A 1105 -28.55 -10.08 8.50
CA VAL A 1105 -28.52 -10.08 9.97
C VAL A 1105 -27.53 -9.02 10.47
N GLU A 1106 -27.99 -8.09 11.30
CA GLU A 1106 -27.13 -7.08 11.93
C GLU A 1106 -26.27 -7.75 13.02
N PRO A 1107 -24.93 -7.62 12.98
CA PRO A 1107 -24.03 -8.28 13.92
C PRO A 1107 -24.36 -7.94 15.39
N GLU A 1108 -24.17 -8.92 16.27
CA GLU A 1108 -24.34 -8.77 17.74
C GLU A 1108 -25.77 -8.43 18.21
N THR A 1109 -26.73 -8.31 17.31
CA THR A 1109 -28.14 -8.08 17.66
C THR A 1109 -28.87 -9.36 18.04
N ALA A 1110 -28.28 -10.53 17.76
CA ALA A 1110 -28.88 -11.82 18.01
C ALA A 1110 -28.85 -12.20 19.49
N SER A 1111 -29.98 -12.64 20.03
CA SER A 1111 -30.15 -12.99 21.45
C SER A 1111 -30.56 -14.46 21.64
N GLY A 1112 -30.43 -14.95 22.87
CA GLY A 1112 -30.83 -16.32 23.22
C GLY A 1112 -30.01 -17.38 22.48
N GLU A 1113 -30.69 -18.38 21.92
CA GLU A 1113 -30.05 -19.51 21.21
C GLU A 1113 -29.63 -19.13 19.78
N LEU A 1114 -29.93 -17.91 19.35
CA LEU A 1114 -29.53 -17.37 18.04
C LEU A 1114 -28.22 -16.57 18.11
N GLN A 1115 -27.57 -16.45 19.27
CA GLN A 1115 -26.25 -15.80 19.36
C GLN A 1115 -25.25 -16.42 18.38
N GLY A 1116 -24.62 -15.56 17.57
CA GLY A 1116 -23.68 -15.96 16.52
C GLY A 1116 -24.33 -16.35 15.18
N ILE A 1117 -25.66 -16.22 15.03
CA ILE A 1117 -26.33 -16.42 13.74
C ILE A 1117 -25.89 -15.36 12.74
N VAL A 1118 -25.62 -15.80 11.51
CA VAL A 1118 -25.39 -14.96 10.34
C VAL A 1118 -26.43 -15.33 9.29
N GLY A 1119 -26.75 -14.42 8.39
CA GLY A 1119 -27.70 -14.71 7.33
C GLY A 1119 -27.94 -13.51 6.42
N ALA A 1120 -28.30 -13.79 5.18
CA ALA A 1120 -28.66 -12.81 4.17
C ALA A 1120 -29.77 -13.37 3.28
N GLY A 1121 -30.54 -12.50 2.63
CA GLY A 1121 -31.59 -12.92 1.74
C GLY A 1121 -32.22 -11.79 0.96
N SER A 1122 -33.25 -12.13 0.19
CA SER A 1122 -34.04 -11.16 -0.56
C SER A 1122 -35.52 -11.55 -0.61
N TYR A 1123 -36.38 -10.58 -0.85
CA TYR A 1123 -37.80 -10.81 -1.10
C TYR A 1123 -38.37 -9.83 -2.12
N ALA A 1124 -39.51 -10.25 -2.69
CA ALA A 1124 -40.33 -9.42 -3.54
C ALA A 1124 -41.81 -9.50 -3.15
N LEU A 1125 -42.50 -8.36 -3.22
CA LEU A 1125 -43.90 -8.20 -2.85
C LEU A 1125 -44.67 -7.44 -3.93
N ASP A 1126 -45.93 -7.76 -4.14
CA ASP A 1126 -46.85 -6.92 -4.92
C ASP A 1126 -47.64 -6.02 -3.95
N VAL A 1127 -47.22 -4.75 -3.86
CA VAL A 1127 -47.77 -3.69 -2.99
C VAL A 1127 -48.77 -2.84 -3.80
N ARG A 1128 -49.90 -3.44 -4.17
CA ARG A 1128 -51.04 -2.71 -4.72
C ARG A 1128 -52.04 -2.39 -3.62
N SER A 1129 -52.15 -1.10 -3.32
CA SER A 1129 -53.08 -0.42 -2.38
C SER A 1129 -52.71 -0.43 -0.88
N VAL A 1130 -52.87 0.75 -0.28
CA VAL A 1130 -52.73 1.00 1.16
C VAL A 1130 -53.83 0.23 1.91
N GLY A 1131 -53.45 -0.68 2.80
CA GLY A 1131 -54.36 -1.49 3.63
C GLY A 1131 -54.62 -2.93 3.17
N ALA A 1132 -53.94 -3.43 2.13
CA ALA A 1132 -54.07 -4.82 1.68
C ALA A 1132 -53.09 -5.77 2.42
N THR A 1133 -53.54 -6.98 2.76
CA THR A 1133 -52.68 -8.08 3.21
C THR A 1133 -51.89 -8.61 2.02
N VAL A 1134 -50.58 -8.37 1.99
CA VAL A 1134 -49.69 -8.88 0.93
C VAL A 1134 -49.06 -10.19 1.39
N GLN A 1135 -48.98 -11.17 0.49
CA GLN A 1135 -48.22 -12.42 0.71
C GLN A 1135 -46.96 -12.38 -0.13
N GLY A 1136 -45.80 -12.45 0.52
CA GLY A 1136 -44.48 -12.49 -0.10
C GLY A 1136 -43.77 -13.81 0.08
N LYS A 1137 -42.88 -14.15 -0.86
CA LYS A 1137 -41.90 -15.22 -0.73
C LYS A 1137 -40.56 -14.62 -0.32
N LEU A 1138 -40.05 -15.01 0.85
CA LEU A 1138 -38.72 -14.67 1.32
C LEU A 1138 -37.80 -15.87 1.08
N GLU A 1139 -36.68 -15.65 0.41
CA GLU A 1139 -35.62 -16.65 0.23
C GLU A 1139 -34.45 -16.29 1.17
N VAL A 1140 -34.10 -17.25 2.04
CA VAL A 1140 -33.14 -17.03 3.12
C VAL A 1140 -32.01 -18.05 3.07
N GLU A 1141 -30.78 -17.56 3.17
CA GLU A 1141 -29.57 -18.35 3.36
C GLU A 1141 -28.96 -17.97 4.71
N PHE A 1142 -28.89 -18.94 5.63
CA PHE A 1142 -28.27 -18.82 6.96
C PHE A 1142 -26.91 -19.51 6.96
#